data_AF-A0A2G8IWD3-F1
#
_entry.id   AF-A0A2G8IWD3-F1
#
_cell.length_a   1.000
_cell.length_b   1.000
_cell.length_c   1.000
_cell.angle_alpha   90.00
_cell.angle_beta   90.00
_cell.angle_gamma   90.00
#
_symmetry.space_group_name_H-M   'P 1'
#
loop_
_entity.id
_entity.type
_entity.pdbx_description
1 polymer ?
#
loop_
_entity_poly.entity_id
_entity_poly.type
_entity_poly.pdbx_seq_one_letter_code
_entity_poly.pdbx_strand_id
1 'polypeptide(L)'
;MQRVLIVGAGQGGSALLETLLKTNMIQIIAIADLDLGAPGMVEAKKNGIDTTTDWKEYIKDDIDIIIETTGRSAVLKELIEKKPEHTVIVPSSMAYVISELMSEKQQLIQILKEQTYKHDRIFNATNDGMIFINMDEEVVLFNRSAAKMVGRSQKDAIGRHIREVIPNTKLPDILRSREPEFNQKQFLNQQIQIVTTRLPIIDDAGRMLGALSIFKDITDAVELAEEVTNLKEVRTMLEAIIQSSDEAISVVDEQGKGILINRAYTKMTGLTDKEIVGKPAGADISEGESMHLKVLETRRPVRGVRMKVGPNKKDVIVNVAPVIVDGILKGSVGVIHDVSEIQSLTNELNKARQLIRTLEAKYTFEDIIGESEQMLVALEQAKLGAKTPATILLRGESGTGKELFAHAIHNESDRKYNRFVRVNCAALSETLLESELFGYEEGAFSGARRGGKKGLFEEANHGSIFLDEIGEMSPSTQAKLLRVMQEKEIVRVGGTKAIPVDVRVITATNVNIEKAMAEGKFREDLYYRMNRYPISIPPLRQRLEDIDSLSKRLIQKINLDYGRNVSGLTEHALNRLRSYSWPGNVRELENVLGRAMIFLNPQEEWIDEGHIAFMESEKHEEKEQELAVSQFEGETLSDAVEAFEAQLIKQTLEKHQFNRTKTAKTLGISIRNLYYKMDKYQLAKDSMQ
;
A
#
# COMPACT_ATOMS: atom_id res chain seq x y z
N MET A 1 -14.75 -61.67 -82.47
CA MET A 1 -13.30 -61.51 -82.24
C MET A 1 -12.61 -61.90 -83.51
N GLN A 2 -11.60 -61.16 -83.95
CA GLN A 2 -10.83 -61.56 -85.13
C GLN A 2 -9.95 -62.75 -84.78
N ARG A 3 -9.99 -63.78 -85.63
CA ARG A 3 -9.24 -65.03 -85.49
C ARG A 3 -7.86 -64.85 -86.12
N VAL A 4 -6.82 -64.98 -85.30
CA VAL A 4 -5.45 -64.62 -85.68
C VAL A 4 -4.54 -65.85 -85.65
N LEU A 5 -3.76 -66.03 -86.71
CA LEU A 5 -2.64 -66.95 -86.78
C LEU A 5 -1.33 -66.16 -86.76
N ILE A 6 -0.40 -66.50 -85.87
CA ILE A 6 0.94 -65.90 -85.84
C ILE A 6 1.93 -66.89 -86.47
N VAL A 7 2.64 -66.47 -87.51
CA VAL A 7 3.63 -67.28 -88.21
C VAL A 7 5.02 -66.71 -87.95
N GLY A 8 5.73 -67.35 -87.03
CA GLY A 8 7.00 -66.91 -86.44
C GLY A 8 6.85 -66.62 -84.95
N ALA A 9 7.45 -67.43 -84.11
CA ALA A 9 7.38 -67.37 -82.64
C ALA A 9 8.71 -66.93 -81.99
N GLY A 10 9.64 -66.37 -82.77
CA GLY A 10 10.82 -65.68 -82.25
C GLY A 10 10.46 -64.43 -81.42
N GLN A 11 11.44 -63.57 -81.14
CA GLN A 11 11.26 -62.41 -80.26
C GLN A 11 10.08 -61.49 -80.67
N GLY A 12 9.97 -61.17 -81.98
CA GLY A 12 8.89 -60.33 -82.49
C GLY A 12 7.50 -60.96 -82.40
N GLY A 13 7.39 -62.26 -82.69
CA GLY A 13 6.12 -63.00 -82.57
C GLY A 13 5.68 -63.18 -81.12
N SER A 14 6.64 -63.35 -80.21
CA SER A 14 6.39 -63.49 -78.77
C SER A 14 5.84 -62.19 -78.17
N ALA A 15 6.46 -61.05 -78.49
CA ALA A 15 6.01 -59.74 -78.01
C ALA A 15 4.60 -59.38 -78.49
N LEU A 16 4.29 -59.73 -79.74
CA LEU A 16 2.94 -59.55 -80.30
C LEU A 16 1.94 -60.49 -79.63
N LEU A 17 2.31 -61.76 -79.42
CA LEU A 17 1.46 -62.72 -78.73
C LEU A 17 1.03 -62.20 -77.35
N GLU A 18 1.97 -61.79 -76.51
CA GLU A 18 1.69 -61.26 -75.16
C GLU A 18 0.83 -60.00 -75.18
N THR A 19 1.03 -59.14 -76.17
CA THR A 19 0.29 -57.89 -76.32
C THR A 19 -1.14 -58.16 -76.78
N LEU A 20 -1.33 -59.06 -77.74
CA LEU A 20 -2.62 -59.41 -78.31
C LEU A 20 -3.48 -60.24 -77.34
N LEU A 21 -2.86 -60.99 -76.43
CA LEU A 21 -3.59 -61.70 -75.36
C LEU A 21 -4.29 -60.76 -74.37
N LYS A 22 -3.85 -59.49 -74.27
CA LYS A 22 -4.43 -58.50 -73.35
C LYS A 22 -5.65 -57.77 -73.95
N THR A 23 -6.01 -58.03 -75.21
CA THR A 23 -7.16 -57.40 -75.85
C THR A 23 -8.34 -58.35 -76.00
N ASN A 24 -9.55 -57.85 -75.73
CA ASN A 24 -10.79 -58.62 -75.87
C ASN A 24 -11.29 -58.68 -77.33
N MET A 25 -10.58 -58.09 -78.29
CA MET A 25 -11.00 -58.01 -79.69
C MET A 25 -10.47 -59.15 -80.57
N ILE A 26 -9.42 -59.85 -80.12
CA ILE A 26 -8.64 -60.80 -80.92
C ILE A 26 -8.62 -62.16 -80.23
N GLN A 27 -8.81 -63.22 -81.01
CA GLN A 27 -8.63 -64.60 -80.59
C GLN A 27 -7.45 -65.19 -81.36
N ILE A 28 -6.36 -65.53 -80.67
CA ILE A 28 -5.23 -66.21 -81.29
C ILE A 28 -5.58 -67.70 -81.40
N ILE A 29 -5.69 -68.19 -82.63
CA ILE A 29 -6.06 -69.58 -82.90
C ILE A 29 -4.85 -70.49 -82.78
N ALA A 30 -3.74 -70.11 -83.42
CA ALA A 30 -2.49 -70.85 -83.33
C ALA A 30 -1.29 -69.94 -83.51
N ILE A 31 -0.13 -70.45 -83.09
CA ILE A 31 1.18 -69.90 -83.43
C ILE A 31 2.02 -71.00 -84.10
N ALA A 32 2.74 -70.62 -85.15
CA ALA A 32 3.56 -71.55 -85.93
C ALA A 32 5.02 -71.10 -85.97
N ASP A 33 5.95 -71.97 -85.59
CA ASP A 33 7.39 -71.77 -85.77
C ASP A 33 8.11 -73.11 -85.93
N LEU A 34 9.17 -73.12 -86.73
CA LEU A 34 10.02 -74.30 -86.94
C LEU A 34 10.77 -74.70 -85.67
N ASP A 35 11.06 -73.74 -84.80
CA ASP A 35 11.67 -73.97 -83.50
C ASP A 35 10.61 -74.12 -82.41
N LEU A 36 10.38 -75.36 -81.97
CA LEU A 36 9.46 -75.68 -80.88
C LEU A 36 9.89 -75.10 -79.51
N GLY A 37 11.15 -74.69 -79.38
CA GLY A 37 11.70 -74.01 -78.21
C GLY A 37 11.61 -72.48 -78.27
N ALA A 38 11.09 -71.91 -79.35
CA ALA A 38 10.98 -70.47 -79.50
C ALA A 38 10.11 -69.85 -78.39
N PRO A 39 10.45 -68.64 -77.88
CA PRO A 39 9.77 -68.07 -76.71
C PRO A 39 8.24 -67.96 -76.88
N GLY A 40 7.77 -67.63 -78.09
CA GLY A 40 6.35 -67.49 -78.38
C GLY A 40 5.62 -68.83 -78.40
N MET A 41 6.30 -69.93 -78.75
CA MET A 41 5.73 -71.29 -78.70
C MET A 41 5.53 -71.73 -77.24
N VAL A 42 6.45 -71.37 -76.36
CA VAL A 42 6.37 -71.66 -74.92
C VAL A 42 5.24 -70.85 -74.27
N GLU A 43 5.17 -69.55 -74.56
CA GLU A 43 4.13 -68.67 -74.00
C GLU A 43 2.72 -69.02 -74.54
N ALA A 44 2.61 -69.42 -75.80
CA ALA A 44 1.34 -69.89 -76.38
C ALA A 44 0.82 -71.14 -75.66
N LYS A 45 1.66 -72.14 -75.43
CA LYS A 45 1.28 -73.35 -74.67
C LYS A 45 0.80 -73.03 -73.26
N LYS A 46 1.45 -72.09 -72.58
CA LYS A 46 1.08 -71.66 -71.22
C LYS A 46 -0.31 -71.02 -71.19
N ASN A 47 -0.69 -70.31 -72.25
CA ASN A 47 -1.99 -69.65 -72.38
C ASN A 47 -3.05 -70.52 -73.10
N GLY A 48 -2.75 -71.80 -73.35
CA GLY A 48 -3.69 -72.75 -73.96
C GLY A 48 -3.97 -72.51 -75.45
N ILE A 49 -3.01 -71.93 -76.18
CA ILE A 49 -3.11 -71.63 -77.61
C ILE A 49 -2.40 -72.75 -78.39
N ASP A 50 -2.97 -73.15 -79.52
CA ASP A 50 -2.41 -74.23 -80.34
C ASP A 50 -1.04 -73.84 -80.94
N THR A 51 -0.11 -74.79 -80.98
CA THR A 51 1.24 -74.58 -81.51
C THR A 51 1.57 -75.61 -82.58
N THR A 52 2.11 -75.18 -83.72
CA THR A 52 2.54 -76.10 -84.80
C THR A 52 3.90 -75.74 -85.39
N THR A 53 4.56 -76.69 -86.03
CA THR A 53 5.76 -76.43 -86.85
C THR A 53 5.42 -76.12 -88.31
N ASP A 54 4.19 -76.39 -88.75
CA ASP A 54 3.73 -76.10 -90.11
C ASP A 54 2.45 -75.26 -90.09
N TRP A 55 2.60 -73.96 -90.40
CA TRP A 55 1.47 -73.03 -90.47
C TRP A 55 0.41 -73.44 -91.50
N LYS A 56 0.74 -74.31 -92.48
CA LYS A 56 -0.18 -74.79 -93.52
C LYS A 56 -1.32 -75.64 -92.95
N GLU A 57 -1.17 -76.16 -91.73
CA GLU A 57 -2.22 -76.90 -91.04
C GLU A 57 -3.42 -76.00 -90.72
N TYR A 58 -3.17 -74.73 -90.36
CA TYR A 58 -4.18 -73.77 -89.90
C TYR A 58 -4.64 -72.79 -90.98
N ILE A 59 -3.95 -72.73 -92.13
CA ILE A 59 -4.38 -71.84 -93.23
C ILE A 59 -5.66 -72.32 -93.93
N LYS A 60 -6.10 -73.55 -93.62
CA LYS A 60 -7.37 -74.13 -94.08
C LYS A 60 -8.54 -73.81 -93.15
N ASP A 61 -8.27 -73.25 -91.98
CA ASP A 61 -9.28 -72.84 -91.00
C ASP A 61 -9.77 -71.41 -91.26
N ASP A 62 -10.90 -71.05 -90.66
CA ASP A 62 -11.49 -69.70 -90.68
C ASP A 62 -10.58 -68.71 -89.92
N ILE A 63 -9.55 -68.18 -90.60
CA ILE A 63 -8.56 -67.23 -90.05
C ILE A 63 -8.76 -65.87 -90.73
N ASP A 64 -9.05 -64.85 -89.92
CA ASP A 64 -9.26 -63.48 -90.40
C ASP A 64 -7.92 -62.78 -90.72
N ILE A 65 -6.90 -63.00 -89.87
CA ILE A 65 -5.61 -62.31 -89.97
C ILE A 65 -4.46 -63.28 -89.75
N ILE A 66 -3.47 -63.23 -90.64
CA ILE A 66 -2.19 -63.91 -90.45
C ILE A 66 -1.12 -62.85 -90.17
N ILE A 67 -0.45 -62.95 -89.04
CA ILE A 67 0.68 -62.07 -88.70
C ILE A 67 1.96 -62.84 -89.00
N GLU A 68 2.68 -62.40 -90.04
CA GLU A 68 3.97 -62.96 -90.41
C GLU A 68 5.06 -62.26 -89.60
N THR A 69 5.81 -63.00 -88.79
CA THR A 69 6.85 -62.51 -87.88
C THR A 69 8.18 -63.26 -88.05
N THR A 70 8.31 -64.05 -89.12
CA THR A 70 9.53 -64.79 -89.45
C THR A 70 10.64 -63.91 -90.04
N GLY A 71 10.27 -62.77 -90.63
CA GLY A 71 11.21 -61.87 -91.32
C GLY A 71 11.74 -62.42 -92.65
N ARG A 72 11.19 -63.55 -93.12
CA ARG A 72 11.64 -64.23 -94.35
C ARG A 72 10.71 -63.89 -95.51
N SER A 73 11.24 -63.18 -96.52
CA SER A 73 10.46 -62.81 -97.72
C SER A 73 9.86 -64.00 -98.48
N ALA A 74 10.50 -65.17 -98.41
CA ALA A 74 9.98 -66.41 -98.97
C ALA A 74 8.70 -66.88 -98.28
N VAL A 75 8.62 -66.78 -96.94
CA VAL A 75 7.44 -67.17 -96.16
C VAL A 75 6.28 -66.21 -96.44
N LEU A 76 6.56 -64.90 -96.50
CA LEU A 76 5.55 -63.90 -96.86
C LEU A 76 4.98 -64.13 -98.26
N LYS A 77 5.82 -64.43 -99.26
CA LYS A 77 5.36 -64.76 -100.62
C LYS A 77 4.48 -66.01 -100.63
N GLU A 78 4.90 -67.07 -99.92
CA GLU A 78 4.12 -68.30 -99.85
C GLU A 78 2.77 -68.10 -99.13
N LEU A 79 2.73 -67.27 -98.07
CA LEU A 79 1.49 -66.89 -97.40
C LEU A 79 0.55 -66.13 -98.35
N ILE A 80 1.07 -65.20 -99.15
CA ILE A 80 0.26 -64.45 -100.14
C ILE A 80 -0.32 -65.38 -101.21
N GLU A 81 0.43 -66.38 -101.67
CA GLU A 81 -0.04 -67.34 -102.68
C GLU A 81 -1.08 -68.33 -102.13
N LYS A 82 -0.99 -68.70 -100.85
CA LYS A 82 -1.82 -69.76 -100.25
C LYS A 82 -2.94 -69.27 -99.35
N LYS A 83 -3.02 -67.97 -99.07
CA LYS A 83 -4.07 -67.42 -98.19
C LYS A 83 -5.48 -67.60 -98.78
N PRO A 84 -6.50 -67.81 -97.94
CA PRO A 84 -7.87 -67.60 -98.32
C PRO A 84 -8.13 -66.16 -98.79
N GLU A 85 -9.14 -65.95 -99.64
CA GLU A 85 -9.45 -64.61 -100.17
C GLU A 85 -9.76 -63.58 -99.06
N HIS A 86 -10.47 -64.00 -98.01
CA HIS A 86 -10.90 -63.14 -96.90
C HIS A 86 -9.79 -62.82 -95.87
N THR A 87 -8.69 -63.58 -95.86
CA THR A 87 -7.63 -63.42 -94.85
C THR A 87 -6.69 -62.27 -95.19
N VAL A 88 -6.42 -61.41 -94.20
CA VAL A 88 -5.45 -60.30 -94.30
C VAL A 88 -4.10 -60.75 -93.76
N ILE A 89 -3.02 -60.47 -94.49
CA ILE A 89 -1.65 -60.74 -93.99
C ILE A 89 -1.06 -59.44 -93.47
N VAL A 90 -0.53 -59.47 -92.25
CA VAL A 90 0.30 -58.42 -91.66
C VAL A 90 1.76 -58.84 -91.82
N PRO A 91 2.53 -58.17 -92.70
CA PRO A 91 3.95 -58.47 -92.88
C PRO A 91 4.76 -58.17 -91.61
N SER A 92 5.90 -58.84 -91.44
CA SER A 92 6.80 -58.68 -90.29
C SER A 92 7.21 -57.24 -90.00
N SER A 93 7.41 -56.41 -91.03
CA SER A 93 7.71 -54.99 -90.85
C SER A 93 6.57 -54.21 -90.19
N MET A 94 5.31 -54.48 -90.58
CA MET A 94 4.12 -53.88 -89.97
C MET A 94 3.85 -54.45 -88.58
N ALA A 95 4.04 -55.76 -88.42
CA ALA A 95 3.89 -56.45 -87.14
C ALA A 95 4.86 -55.86 -86.10
N TYR A 96 6.11 -55.62 -86.48
CA TYR A 96 7.11 -54.96 -85.64
C TYR A 96 6.69 -53.55 -85.21
N VAL A 97 6.24 -52.69 -86.15
CA VAL A 97 5.77 -51.33 -85.83
C VAL A 97 4.58 -51.35 -84.86
N ILE A 98 3.62 -52.25 -85.05
CA ILE A 98 2.45 -52.40 -84.16
C ILE A 98 2.90 -52.82 -82.75
N SER A 99 3.84 -53.76 -82.65
CA SER A 99 4.39 -54.21 -81.38
C SER A 99 5.08 -53.07 -80.63
N GLU A 100 5.89 -52.28 -81.33
CA GLU A 100 6.64 -51.16 -80.75
C GLU A 100 5.69 -50.08 -80.21
N LEU A 101 4.70 -49.66 -81.01
CA LEU A 101 3.69 -48.67 -80.61
C LEU A 101 2.87 -49.12 -79.39
N MET A 102 2.52 -50.41 -79.30
CA MET A 102 1.79 -50.94 -78.15
C MET A 102 2.65 -50.98 -76.89
N SER A 103 3.94 -51.33 -77.01
CA SER A 103 4.90 -51.31 -75.91
C SER A 103 5.08 -49.89 -75.37
N GLU A 104 5.30 -48.90 -76.26
CA GLU A 104 5.42 -47.48 -75.90
C GLU A 104 4.16 -46.97 -75.18
N LYS A 105 2.97 -47.29 -75.70
CA LYS A 105 1.70 -46.94 -75.04
C LYS A 105 1.61 -47.49 -73.61
N GLN A 106 2.00 -48.75 -73.41
CA GLN A 106 1.93 -49.39 -72.10
C GLN A 106 2.91 -48.75 -71.11
N GLN A 107 4.13 -48.40 -71.57
CA GLN A 107 5.11 -47.66 -70.78
C GLN A 107 4.58 -46.28 -70.38
N LEU A 108 3.98 -45.53 -71.32
CA LEU A 108 3.38 -44.23 -71.02
C LEU A 108 2.25 -44.32 -69.98
N ILE A 109 1.37 -45.32 -70.07
CA ILE A 109 0.31 -45.55 -69.07
C ILE A 109 0.92 -45.81 -67.69
N GLN A 110 1.99 -46.61 -67.62
CA GLN A 110 2.65 -46.90 -66.36
C GLN A 110 3.29 -45.63 -65.75
N ILE A 111 3.97 -44.83 -66.57
CA ILE A 111 4.54 -43.55 -66.15
C ILE A 111 3.44 -42.61 -65.63
N LEU A 112 2.32 -42.49 -66.34
CA LEU A 112 1.20 -41.65 -65.93
C LEU A 112 0.57 -42.13 -64.60
N LYS A 113 0.41 -43.45 -64.41
CA LYS A 113 -0.08 -44.02 -63.15
C LYS A 113 0.87 -43.70 -61.99
N GLU A 114 2.16 -43.85 -62.19
CA GLU A 114 3.17 -43.53 -61.16
C GLU A 114 3.21 -42.04 -60.85
N GLN A 115 3.13 -41.17 -61.85
CA GLN A 115 3.05 -39.72 -61.64
C GLN A 115 1.79 -39.33 -60.87
N THR A 116 0.63 -39.87 -61.26
CA THR A 116 -0.64 -39.61 -60.56
C THR A 116 -0.59 -40.07 -59.10
N TYR A 117 -0.04 -41.27 -58.86
CA TYR A 117 0.15 -41.79 -57.51
C TYR A 117 1.08 -40.89 -56.67
N LYS A 118 2.20 -40.43 -57.25
CA LYS A 118 3.11 -39.50 -56.57
C LYS A 118 2.43 -38.17 -56.22
N HIS A 119 1.70 -37.58 -57.16
CA HIS A 119 0.98 -36.32 -56.94
C HIS A 119 -0.09 -36.44 -55.86
N ASP A 120 -0.89 -37.51 -55.87
CA ASP A 120 -1.91 -37.77 -54.85
C ASP A 120 -1.28 -37.93 -53.45
N ARG A 121 -0.13 -38.61 -53.36
CA ARG A 121 0.61 -38.72 -52.09
C ARG A 121 1.10 -37.38 -51.58
N ILE A 122 1.66 -36.54 -52.44
CA ILE A 122 2.14 -35.20 -52.06
C ILE A 122 0.96 -34.34 -51.59
N PHE A 123 -0.14 -34.32 -52.36
CA PHE A 123 -1.34 -33.54 -52.06
C PHE A 123 -1.97 -33.91 -50.71
N ASN A 124 -1.91 -35.19 -50.33
CA ASN A 124 -2.44 -35.70 -49.06
C ASN A 124 -1.43 -35.77 -47.90
N ALA A 125 -0.15 -35.52 -48.15
CA ALA A 125 0.89 -35.53 -47.12
C ALA A 125 0.98 -34.20 -46.34
N THR A 126 0.49 -33.11 -46.92
CA THR A 126 0.45 -31.81 -46.24
C THR A 126 -0.56 -31.80 -45.08
N ASN A 127 -0.22 -31.08 -44.02
CA ASN A 127 -1.13 -30.80 -42.92
C ASN A 127 -2.10 -29.64 -43.23
N ASP A 128 -1.88 -28.91 -44.33
CA ASP A 128 -2.77 -27.85 -44.77
C ASP A 128 -3.95 -28.44 -45.55
N GLY A 129 -5.15 -27.94 -45.31
CA GLY A 129 -6.32 -28.20 -46.14
C GLY A 129 -6.14 -27.60 -47.53
N MET A 130 -6.31 -28.42 -48.56
CA MET A 130 -6.21 -27.98 -49.96
C MET A 130 -7.48 -28.34 -50.72
N ILE A 131 -8.06 -27.35 -51.39
CA ILE A 131 -9.28 -27.49 -52.17
C ILE A 131 -9.10 -26.77 -53.50
N PHE A 132 -9.32 -27.48 -54.60
CA PHE A 132 -9.35 -26.89 -55.94
C PHE A 132 -10.76 -26.96 -56.51
N ILE A 133 -11.25 -25.86 -57.07
CA ILE A 133 -12.55 -25.76 -57.74
C ILE A 133 -12.37 -25.46 -59.23
N ASN A 134 -13.26 -25.97 -60.07
CA ASN A 134 -13.31 -25.63 -61.50
C ASN A 134 -14.02 -24.27 -61.72
N MET A 135 -14.22 -23.91 -63.00
CA MET A 135 -14.91 -22.69 -63.40
C MET A 135 -16.41 -22.66 -63.05
N ASP A 136 -17.02 -23.83 -62.84
CA ASP A 136 -18.42 -24.00 -62.44
C ASP A 136 -18.60 -24.01 -60.91
N GLU A 137 -17.56 -23.60 -60.16
CA GLU A 137 -17.51 -23.60 -58.70
C GLU A 137 -17.64 -24.98 -58.04
N GLU A 138 -17.43 -26.07 -58.79
CA GLU A 138 -17.45 -27.45 -58.29
C GLU A 138 -16.07 -27.89 -57.79
N VAL A 139 -16.06 -28.63 -56.68
CA VAL A 139 -14.83 -29.17 -56.08
C VAL A 139 -14.26 -30.29 -56.94
N VAL A 140 -13.03 -30.11 -57.42
CA VAL A 140 -12.30 -31.11 -58.23
C VAL A 140 -11.26 -31.84 -57.38
N LEU A 141 -10.51 -31.12 -56.54
CA LEU A 141 -9.54 -31.72 -55.62
C LEU A 141 -9.86 -31.33 -54.19
N PHE A 142 -9.73 -32.28 -53.27
CA PHE A 142 -10.03 -32.09 -51.86
C PHE A 142 -9.18 -33.05 -51.03
N ASN A 143 -8.15 -32.53 -50.37
CA ASN A 143 -7.18 -33.40 -49.69
C ASN A 143 -7.68 -33.92 -48.34
N ARG A 144 -6.95 -34.89 -47.79
CA ARG A 144 -7.26 -35.50 -46.49
C ARG A 144 -7.33 -34.48 -45.35
N SER A 145 -6.51 -33.43 -45.37
CA SER A 145 -6.52 -32.42 -44.30
C SER A 145 -7.77 -31.54 -44.37
N ALA A 146 -8.16 -31.11 -45.57
CA ALA A 146 -9.41 -30.40 -45.81
C ALA A 146 -10.62 -31.22 -45.36
N ALA A 147 -10.61 -32.54 -45.64
CA ALA A 147 -11.68 -33.44 -45.19
C ALA A 147 -11.85 -33.47 -43.67
N LYS A 148 -10.74 -33.52 -42.93
CA LYS A 148 -10.76 -33.50 -41.46
C LYS A 148 -11.28 -32.16 -40.92
N MET A 149 -10.73 -31.04 -41.42
CA MET A 149 -11.09 -29.69 -40.93
C MET A 149 -12.54 -29.32 -41.26
N VAL A 150 -13.00 -29.64 -42.48
CA VAL A 150 -14.38 -29.35 -42.92
C VAL A 150 -15.39 -30.32 -42.32
N GLY A 151 -14.97 -31.53 -41.92
CA GLY A 151 -15.85 -32.58 -41.41
C GLY A 151 -16.67 -33.27 -42.51
N ARG A 152 -16.14 -33.33 -43.74
CA ARG A 152 -16.77 -34.04 -44.89
C ARG A 152 -15.77 -34.95 -45.57
N SER A 153 -16.24 -36.10 -46.06
CA SER A 153 -15.37 -37.03 -46.79
C SER A 153 -15.02 -36.47 -48.17
N GLN A 154 -13.88 -36.89 -48.72
CA GLN A 154 -13.47 -36.51 -50.08
C GLN A 154 -14.49 -36.94 -51.14
N LYS A 155 -15.13 -38.10 -50.96
CA LYS A 155 -16.15 -38.61 -51.89
C LYS A 155 -17.42 -37.76 -51.90
N ASP A 156 -17.78 -37.18 -50.75
CA ASP A 156 -18.99 -36.35 -50.63
C ASP A 156 -18.74 -34.91 -51.09
N ALA A 157 -17.48 -34.46 -51.05
CA ALA A 157 -17.10 -33.11 -51.44
C ALA A 157 -16.85 -32.96 -52.94
N ILE A 158 -16.19 -33.92 -53.58
CA ILE A 158 -15.85 -33.85 -55.02
C ILE A 158 -17.13 -33.85 -55.87
N GLY A 159 -17.18 -32.98 -56.87
CA GLY A 159 -18.32 -32.78 -57.77
C GLY A 159 -19.49 -32.00 -57.16
N ARG A 160 -19.36 -31.51 -55.92
CA ARG A 160 -20.32 -30.59 -55.31
C ARG A 160 -19.89 -29.15 -55.48
N HIS A 161 -20.87 -28.24 -55.50
CA HIS A 161 -20.60 -26.81 -55.46
C HIS A 161 -19.90 -26.43 -54.15
N ILE A 162 -18.84 -25.63 -54.21
CA ILE A 162 -17.97 -25.34 -53.05
C ILE A 162 -18.71 -24.70 -51.88
N ARG A 163 -19.75 -23.89 -52.13
CA ARG A 163 -20.60 -23.31 -51.08
C ARG A 163 -21.49 -24.34 -50.37
N GLU A 164 -21.77 -25.49 -50.97
CA GLU A 164 -22.45 -26.58 -50.26
C GLU A 164 -21.50 -27.28 -49.28
N VAL A 165 -20.19 -27.25 -49.57
CA VAL A 165 -19.13 -27.87 -48.77
C VAL A 165 -18.68 -26.90 -47.65
N ILE A 166 -18.42 -25.64 -48.00
CA ILE A 166 -18.03 -24.55 -47.07
C ILE A 166 -18.91 -23.32 -47.38
N PRO A 167 -20.01 -23.09 -46.65
CA PRO A 167 -20.98 -22.02 -46.97
C PRO A 167 -20.42 -20.60 -47.03
N ASN A 168 -19.44 -20.29 -46.18
CA ASN A 168 -18.85 -18.96 -46.05
C ASN A 168 -17.52 -18.81 -46.83
N THR A 169 -17.23 -19.70 -47.77
CA THR A 169 -16.02 -19.61 -48.60
C THR A 169 -16.05 -18.43 -49.56
N LYS A 170 -14.90 -17.76 -49.69
CA LYS A 170 -14.65 -16.72 -50.72
C LYS A 170 -13.87 -17.27 -51.93
N LEU A 171 -13.64 -18.58 -52.01
CA LEU A 171 -12.89 -19.18 -53.11
C LEU A 171 -13.49 -18.87 -54.51
N PRO A 172 -14.83 -18.85 -54.69
CA PRO A 172 -15.44 -18.40 -55.95
C PRO A 172 -15.08 -16.99 -56.38
N ASP A 173 -14.79 -16.09 -55.44
CA ASP A 173 -14.49 -14.70 -55.76
C ASP A 173 -13.18 -14.57 -56.53
N ILE A 174 -12.24 -15.50 -56.32
CA ILE A 174 -10.96 -15.59 -57.03
C ILE A 174 -11.14 -15.91 -58.52
N LEU A 175 -12.18 -16.69 -58.88
CA LEU A 175 -12.49 -16.96 -60.28
C LEU A 175 -12.90 -15.68 -61.03
N ARG A 176 -13.57 -14.76 -60.33
CA ARG A 176 -14.00 -13.46 -60.85
C ARG A 176 -12.87 -12.43 -60.84
N SER A 177 -12.19 -12.27 -59.71
CA SER A 177 -11.16 -11.25 -59.52
C SER A 177 -9.86 -11.58 -60.25
N ARG A 178 -9.52 -12.87 -60.38
CA ARG A 178 -8.20 -13.36 -60.83
C ARG A 178 -7.03 -12.85 -59.99
N GLU A 179 -7.30 -12.34 -58.79
CA GLU A 179 -6.29 -11.85 -57.87
C GLU A 179 -6.09 -12.85 -56.73
N PRO A 180 -4.84 -13.18 -56.38
CA PRO A 180 -4.57 -14.05 -55.24
C PRO A 180 -4.85 -13.33 -53.92
N GLU A 181 -5.43 -14.05 -52.96
CA GLU A 181 -5.57 -13.60 -51.58
C GLU A 181 -4.59 -14.37 -50.69
N PHE A 182 -3.76 -13.67 -49.92
CA PHE A 182 -2.79 -14.30 -49.03
C PHE A 182 -3.18 -14.16 -47.57
N ASN A 183 -2.98 -15.23 -46.81
CA ASN A 183 -3.05 -15.27 -45.35
C ASN A 183 -4.33 -14.69 -44.72
N GLN A 184 -5.47 -14.87 -45.37
CA GLN A 184 -6.75 -14.37 -44.88
C GLN A 184 -7.23 -15.23 -43.71
N LYS A 185 -7.62 -14.58 -42.61
CA LYS A 185 -8.24 -15.27 -41.47
C LYS A 185 -9.72 -15.51 -41.76
N GLN A 186 -10.20 -16.71 -41.48
CA GLN A 186 -11.60 -17.07 -41.62
C GLN A 186 -11.96 -18.15 -40.60
N PHE A 187 -13.18 -18.09 -40.08
CA PHE A 187 -13.79 -19.23 -39.39
C PHE A 187 -14.33 -20.22 -40.43
N LEU A 188 -13.86 -21.46 -40.40
CA LEU A 188 -14.41 -22.51 -41.26
C LEU A 188 -15.79 -22.95 -40.76
N ASN A 189 -15.95 -22.98 -39.43
CA ASN A 189 -17.20 -23.15 -38.69
C ASN A 189 -17.09 -22.43 -37.34
N GLN A 190 -18.02 -22.63 -36.41
CA GLN A 190 -18.01 -21.95 -35.10
C GLN A 190 -16.80 -22.29 -34.21
N GLN A 191 -16.09 -23.39 -34.48
CA GLN A 191 -15.01 -23.91 -33.63
C GLN A 191 -13.63 -23.83 -34.28
N ILE A 192 -13.56 -23.86 -35.62
CA ILE A 192 -12.28 -23.97 -36.33
C ILE A 192 -11.95 -22.64 -37.00
N GLN A 193 -10.85 -22.02 -36.59
CA GLN A 193 -10.28 -20.85 -37.22
C GLN A 193 -9.12 -21.24 -38.13
N ILE A 194 -9.16 -20.76 -39.37
CA ILE A 194 -8.15 -21.03 -40.38
C ILE A 194 -7.48 -19.73 -40.86
N VAL A 195 -6.23 -19.87 -41.30
CA VAL A 195 -5.57 -18.92 -42.20
C VAL A 195 -5.53 -19.55 -43.58
N THR A 196 -6.06 -18.86 -44.58
CA THR A 196 -6.15 -19.37 -45.95
C THR A 196 -5.49 -18.44 -46.97
N THR A 197 -4.82 -19.05 -47.93
CA THR A 197 -4.35 -18.43 -49.16
C THR A 197 -5.15 -19.00 -50.32
N ARG A 198 -5.66 -18.13 -51.19
CA ARG A 198 -6.48 -18.51 -52.34
C ARG A 198 -5.82 -18.01 -53.61
N LEU A 199 -5.59 -18.91 -54.56
CA LEU A 199 -4.80 -18.67 -55.76
C LEU A 199 -5.63 -18.99 -57.01
N PRO A 200 -5.64 -18.10 -58.01
CA PRO A 200 -6.13 -18.45 -59.35
C PRO A 200 -5.16 -19.43 -60.01
N ILE A 201 -5.67 -20.53 -60.59
CA ILE A 201 -4.89 -21.48 -61.38
C ILE A 201 -5.14 -21.22 -62.86
N ILE A 202 -4.09 -20.80 -63.57
CA ILE A 202 -4.15 -20.37 -64.98
C ILE A 202 -3.21 -21.29 -65.80
N ASP A 203 -3.63 -21.69 -66.99
CA ASP A 203 -2.78 -22.47 -67.91
C ASP A 203 -1.73 -21.60 -68.63
N ASP A 204 -0.80 -22.23 -69.34
CA ASP A 204 0.26 -21.53 -70.10
C ASP A 204 -0.28 -20.61 -71.20
N ALA A 205 -1.55 -20.81 -71.62
CA ALA A 205 -2.22 -19.99 -72.60
C ALA A 205 -2.98 -18.80 -71.97
N GLY A 206 -2.88 -18.60 -70.65
CA GLY A 206 -3.55 -17.51 -69.93
C GLY A 206 -5.02 -17.77 -69.62
N ARG A 207 -5.51 -19.00 -69.80
CA ARG A 207 -6.91 -19.38 -69.51
C ARG A 207 -7.07 -19.81 -68.06
N MET A 208 -8.13 -19.34 -67.43
CA MET A 208 -8.50 -19.68 -66.06
C MET A 208 -8.97 -21.14 -66.00
N LEU A 209 -8.26 -21.99 -65.25
CA LEU A 209 -8.63 -23.39 -65.03
C LEU A 209 -9.54 -23.56 -63.81
N GLY A 210 -9.36 -22.70 -62.80
CA GLY A 210 -10.06 -22.80 -61.53
C GLY A 210 -9.36 -22.06 -60.40
N ALA A 211 -9.75 -22.28 -59.16
CA ALA A 211 -9.13 -21.65 -58.00
C ALA A 211 -8.72 -22.67 -56.93
N LEU A 212 -7.55 -22.47 -56.34
CA LEU A 212 -6.99 -23.30 -55.28
C LEU A 212 -7.05 -22.55 -53.95
N SER A 213 -7.64 -23.13 -52.92
CA SER A 213 -7.52 -22.68 -51.54
C SER A 213 -6.58 -23.62 -50.79
N ILE A 214 -5.57 -23.03 -50.14
CA ILE A 214 -4.71 -23.69 -49.16
C ILE A 214 -5.04 -23.05 -47.82
N PHE A 215 -5.28 -23.84 -46.78
CA PHE A 215 -5.60 -23.31 -45.46
C PHE A 215 -5.06 -24.16 -44.33
N LYS A 216 -4.70 -23.50 -43.25
CA LYS A 216 -4.16 -24.12 -42.05
C LYS A 216 -5.06 -23.81 -40.87
N ASP A 217 -5.36 -24.82 -40.07
CA ASP A 217 -6.00 -24.65 -38.77
C ASP A 217 -5.04 -23.95 -37.80
N ILE A 218 -5.50 -22.84 -37.24
CA ILE A 218 -4.76 -22.01 -36.29
C ILE A 218 -5.50 -21.86 -34.96
N THR A 219 -6.53 -22.67 -34.71
CA THR A 219 -7.41 -22.55 -33.54
C THR A 219 -6.60 -22.56 -32.23
N ASP A 220 -5.88 -23.65 -31.96
CA ASP A 220 -5.04 -23.78 -30.75
C ASP A 220 -3.99 -22.66 -30.65
N ALA A 221 -3.43 -22.24 -31.79
CA ALA A 221 -2.41 -21.20 -31.82
C ALA A 221 -2.98 -19.81 -31.46
N VAL A 222 -4.22 -19.53 -31.87
CA VAL A 222 -4.94 -18.30 -31.50
C VAL A 222 -5.35 -18.35 -30.03
N GLU A 223 -5.93 -19.47 -29.56
CA GLU A 223 -6.33 -19.63 -28.16
C GLU A 223 -5.15 -19.47 -27.20
N LEU A 224 -4.01 -20.11 -27.48
CA LEU A 224 -2.79 -19.94 -26.68
C LEU A 224 -2.25 -18.50 -26.73
N ALA A 225 -2.31 -17.84 -27.89
CA ALA A 225 -1.87 -16.46 -28.01
C ALA A 225 -2.77 -15.50 -27.21
N GLU A 226 -4.09 -15.74 -27.20
CA GLU A 226 -5.05 -15.01 -26.38
C GLU A 226 -4.82 -15.27 -24.88
N GLU A 227 -4.61 -16.51 -24.46
CA GLU A 227 -4.31 -16.85 -23.07
C GLU A 227 -3.02 -16.16 -22.58
N VAL A 228 -1.95 -16.19 -23.38
CA VAL A 228 -0.70 -15.48 -23.08
C VAL A 228 -0.92 -13.96 -23.01
N THR A 229 -1.74 -13.41 -23.90
CA THR A 229 -2.08 -11.98 -23.91
C THR A 229 -2.85 -11.61 -22.65
N ASN A 230 -3.89 -12.37 -22.30
CA ASN A 230 -4.67 -12.19 -21.07
C ASN A 230 -3.80 -12.30 -19.82
N LEU A 231 -2.92 -13.29 -19.73
CA LEU A 231 -1.98 -13.42 -18.60
C LEU A 231 -1.06 -12.22 -18.48
N LYS A 232 -0.56 -11.70 -19.61
CA LYS A 232 0.28 -10.50 -19.63
C LYS A 232 -0.51 -9.26 -19.20
N GLU A 233 -1.75 -9.10 -19.66
CA GLU A 233 -2.64 -8.02 -19.27
C GLU A 233 -2.97 -8.05 -17.77
N VAL A 234 -3.32 -9.22 -17.23
CA VAL A 234 -3.58 -9.41 -15.80
C VAL A 234 -2.33 -9.08 -14.98
N ARG A 235 -1.14 -9.56 -15.39
CA ARG A 235 0.11 -9.24 -14.71
C ARG A 235 0.39 -7.73 -14.72
N THR A 236 0.25 -7.08 -15.88
CA THR A 236 0.47 -5.63 -16.01
C THR A 236 -0.56 -4.82 -15.21
N MET A 237 -1.81 -5.28 -15.13
CA MET A 237 -2.83 -4.67 -14.28
C MET A 237 -2.46 -4.77 -12.79
N LEU A 238 -2.03 -5.96 -12.32
CA LEU A 238 -1.59 -6.15 -10.93
C LEU A 238 -0.36 -5.29 -10.58
N GLU A 239 0.62 -5.23 -11.48
CA GLU A 239 1.78 -4.34 -11.34
C GLU A 239 1.36 -2.87 -11.25
N ALA A 240 0.43 -2.42 -12.11
CA ALA A 240 -0.09 -1.06 -12.09
C ALA A 240 -0.86 -0.75 -10.79
N ILE A 241 -1.65 -1.68 -10.27
CA ILE A 241 -2.36 -1.55 -8.98
C ILE A 241 -1.33 -1.38 -7.85
N ILE A 242 -0.32 -2.24 -7.79
CA ILE A 242 0.71 -2.16 -6.75
C ILE A 242 1.50 -0.84 -6.86
N GLN A 243 1.87 -0.42 -8.08
CA GLN A 243 2.60 0.82 -8.33
C GLN A 243 1.79 2.10 -8.07
N SER A 244 0.46 2.03 -8.18
CA SER A 244 -0.45 3.16 -7.92
C SER A 244 -0.89 3.27 -6.46
N SER A 245 -0.67 2.24 -5.63
CA SER A 245 -0.92 2.31 -4.20
C SER A 245 -0.06 3.40 -3.54
N ASP A 246 -0.70 4.21 -2.70
CA ASP A 246 -0.03 5.21 -1.86
C ASP A 246 0.71 4.57 -0.67
N GLU A 247 0.36 3.33 -0.30
CA GLU A 247 1.08 2.58 0.72
C GLU A 247 2.39 2.01 0.17
N ALA A 248 3.47 2.08 0.95
CA ALA A 248 4.74 1.48 0.57
C ALA A 248 4.64 -0.05 0.68
N ILE A 249 4.85 -0.74 -0.44
CA ILE A 249 4.74 -2.20 -0.53
C ILE A 249 6.09 -2.81 -0.92
N SER A 250 6.49 -3.85 -0.20
CA SER A 250 7.61 -4.73 -0.53
C SER A 250 7.17 -6.19 -0.60
N VAL A 251 7.71 -6.94 -1.56
CA VAL A 251 7.41 -8.35 -1.76
C VAL A 251 8.72 -9.13 -1.85
N VAL A 252 8.79 -10.26 -1.16
CA VAL A 252 9.94 -11.16 -1.17
C VAL A 252 9.53 -12.59 -1.51
N ASP A 253 10.46 -13.37 -2.06
CA ASP A 253 10.25 -14.79 -2.38
C ASP A 253 10.32 -15.71 -1.15
N GLU A 254 10.18 -17.02 -1.40
CA GLU A 254 10.26 -18.08 -0.39
C GLU A 254 11.59 -18.09 0.37
N GLN A 255 12.67 -17.59 -0.23
CA GLN A 255 14.00 -17.49 0.38
C GLN A 255 14.25 -16.13 1.04
N GLY A 256 13.26 -15.22 1.03
CA GLY A 256 13.39 -13.88 1.58
C GLY A 256 14.22 -12.95 0.71
N LYS A 257 14.23 -13.15 -0.61
CA LYS A 257 14.88 -12.24 -1.57
C LYS A 257 13.84 -11.32 -2.19
N GLY A 258 14.15 -10.03 -2.32
CA GLY A 258 13.23 -9.03 -2.88
C GLY A 258 12.78 -9.39 -4.31
N ILE A 259 11.47 -9.39 -4.53
CA ILE A 259 10.83 -9.57 -5.84
C ILE A 259 10.44 -8.21 -6.42
N LEU A 260 9.78 -7.38 -5.60
CA LEU A 260 9.17 -6.15 -6.05
C LEU A 260 9.07 -5.14 -4.91
N ILE A 261 9.26 -3.87 -5.23
CA ILE A 261 8.83 -2.73 -4.43
C ILE A 261 8.00 -1.79 -5.30
N ASN A 262 7.10 -1.02 -4.69
CA ASN A 262 6.31 -0.03 -5.43
C ASN A 262 6.90 1.39 -5.32
N ARG A 263 6.38 2.32 -6.13
CA ARG A 263 6.82 3.71 -6.12
C ARG A 263 6.72 4.37 -4.74
N ALA A 264 5.67 4.06 -3.97
CA ALA A 264 5.51 4.58 -2.61
C ALA A 264 6.64 4.12 -1.68
N TYR A 265 7.08 2.86 -1.80
CA TYR A 265 8.23 2.33 -1.08
C TYR A 265 9.51 3.12 -1.39
N THR A 266 9.82 3.36 -2.67
CA THR A 266 11.01 4.14 -3.05
C THR A 266 10.94 5.58 -2.55
N LYS A 267 9.77 6.24 -2.68
CA LYS A 267 9.58 7.60 -2.13
C LYS A 267 9.77 7.63 -0.61
N MET A 268 9.31 6.59 0.08
CA MET A 268 9.36 6.52 1.54
C MET A 268 10.76 6.24 2.05
N THR A 269 11.41 5.20 1.54
CA THR A 269 12.70 4.70 2.03
C THR A 269 13.90 5.37 1.37
N GLY A 270 13.73 5.90 0.16
CA GLY A 270 14.81 6.39 -0.70
C GLY A 270 15.52 5.29 -1.49
N LEU A 271 15.11 4.02 -1.34
CA LEU A 271 15.74 2.86 -1.97
C LEU A 271 15.08 2.50 -3.31
N THR A 272 15.91 2.17 -4.29
CA THR A 272 15.48 1.84 -5.65
C THR A 272 15.36 0.34 -5.87
N ASP A 273 14.68 -0.08 -6.95
CA ASP A 273 14.55 -1.49 -7.32
C ASP A 273 15.90 -2.22 -7.38
N LYS A 274 16.95 -1.55 -7.87
CA LYS A 274 18.29 -2.14 -7.99
C LYS A 274 18.92 -2.52 -6.64
N GLU A 275 18.50 -1.84 -5.59
CA GLU A 275 19.03 -1.99 -4.24
C GLU A 275 18.23 -3.00 -3.41
N ILE A 276 16.98 -3.29 -3.79
CA ILE A 276 16.08 -4.20 -3.05
C ILE A 276 15.79 -5.49 -3.83
N VAL A 277 15.47 -5.38 -5.11
CA VAL A 277 15.12 -6.53 -5.94
C VAL A 277 16.36 -7.41 -6.07
N GLY A 278 16.18 -8.68 -5.73
CA GLY A 278 17.24 -9.67 -5.72
C GLY A 278 18.15 -9.62 -4.48
N LYS A 279 17.90 -8.74 -3.50
CA LYS A 279 18.65 -8.69 -2.24
C LYS A 279 17.87 -9.35 -1.09
N PRO A 280 18.54 -9.79 -0.01
CA PRO A 280 17.85 -10.32 1.16
C PRO A 280 16.92 -9.29 1.82
N ALA A 281 15.83 -9.75 2.42
CA ALA A 281 14.76 -8.96 3.03
C ALA A 281 15.15 -8.14 4.28
N GLY A 282 16.44 -7.95 4.53
CA GLY A 282 16.97 -7.04 5.54
C GLY A 282 17.85 -5.93 4.96
N ALA A 283 17.98 -5.84 3.63
CA ALA A 283 18.82 -4.83 2.98
C ALA A 283 18.36 -3.38 3.21
N ASP A 284 17.10 -3.20 3.56
CA ASP A 284 16.42 -1.93 3.83
C ASP A 284 16.31 -1.58 5.31
N ILE A 285 16.69 -2.48 6.22
CA ILE A 285 16.47 -2.34 7.65
C ILE A 285 17.67 -1.63 8.29
N SER A 286 17.41 -0.51 8.96
CA SER A 286 18.46 0.21 9.69
C SER A 286 18.71 -0.40 11.07
N GLU A 287 17.65 -0.78 11.78
CA GLU A 287 17.68 -1.30 13.15
C GLU A 287 16.56 -2.35 13.32
N GLY A 288 16.90 -3.53 13.84
CA GLY A 288 15.96 -4.62 14.13
C GLY A 288 16.07 -5.84 13.20
N GLU A 289 15.22 -6.84 13.44
CA GLU A 289 15.11 -8.04 12.60
C GLU A 289 14.16 -7.81 11.40
N SER A 290 14.32 -8.61 10.34
CA SER A 290 13.41 -8.58 9.20
C SER A 290 12.07 -9.22 9.50
N MET A 291 11.00 -8.42 9.39
CA MET A 291 9.64 -8.91 9.53
C MET A 291 9.25 -9.88 8.40
N HIS A 292 9.82 -9.71 7.20
CA HIS A 292 9.67 -10.67 6.11
C HIS A 292 10.25 -12.05 6.48
N LEU A 293 11.47 -12.11 6.97
CA LEU A 293 12.09 -13.38 7.39
C LEU A 293 11.31 -14.05 8.53
N LYS A 294 10.88 -13.25 9.51
CA LYS A 294 10.05 -13.75 10.62
C LYS A 294 8.71 -14.34 10.17
N VAL A 295 8.05 -13.73 9.18
CA VAL A 295 6.81 -14.25 8.61
C VAL A 295 7.06 -15.52 7.79
N LEU A 296 8.15 -15.59 7.03
CA LEU A 296 8.50 -16.79 6.25
C LEU A 296 8.78 -17.99 7.17
N GLU A 297 9.46 -17.76 8.30
CA GLU A 297 9.77 -18.79 9.30
C GLU A 297 8.51 -19.24 10.06
N THR A 298 7.73 -18.30 10.57
CA THR A 298 6.57 -18.60 11.43
C THR A 298 5.30 -18.96 10.66
N ARG A 299 5.24 -18.61 9.37
CA ARG A 299 4.04 -18.66 8.51
C ARG A 299 2.84 -17.91 9.09
N ARG A 300 3.06 -16.96 10.00
CA ARG A 300 2.02 -16.15 10.65
C ARG A 300 2.22 -14.68 10.33
N PRO A 301 1.15 -13.90 10.13
CA PRO A 301 1.26 -12.47 9.89
C PRO A 301 1.81 -11.75 11.12
N VAL A 302 2.63 -10.74 10.88
CA VAL A 302 3.18 -9.83 11.90
C VAL A 302 2.61 -8.44 11.63
N ARG A 303 2.08 -7.76 12.65
CA ARG A 303 1.38 -6.49 12.51
C ARG A 303 1.84 -5.46 13.52
N GLY A 304 1.84 -4.19 13.12
CA GLY A 304 2.05 -3.05 14.00
C GLY A 304 3.48 -2.89 14.52
N VAL A 305 4.47 -3.50 13.87
CA VAL A 305 5.85 -3.45 14.35
C VAL A 305 6.46 -2.11 13.97
N ARG A 306 6.88 -1.35 14.98
CA ARG A 306 7.62 -0.10 14.79
C ARG A 306 9.08 -0.40 14.56
N MET A 307 9.65 0.18 13.51
CA MET A 307 11.08 0.06 13.20
C MET A 307 11.56 1.23 12.34
N LYS A 308 12.87 1.28 12.10
CA LYS A 308 13.50 2.28 11.24
C LYS A 308 14.01 1.66 9.94
N VAL A 309 13.60 2.25 8.82
CA VAL A 309 13.91 1.74 7.48
C VAL A 309 14.61 2.79 6.62
N GLY A 310 15.41 2.31 5.67
CA GLY A 310 16.14 3.12 4.70
C GLY A 310 17.35 3.87 5.26
N PRO A 311 18.20 4.44 4.39
CA PRO A 311 19.39 5.20 4.80
C PRO A 311 19.07 6.41 5.68
N ASN A 312 17.87 6.98 5.56
CA ASN A 312 17.43 8.13 6.35
C ASN A 312 16.84 7.75 7.72
N LYS A 313 16.87 6.47 8.12
CA LYS A 313 16.35 5.97 9.40
C LYS A 313 14.91 6.42 9.70
N LYS A 314 14.02 6.32 8.72
CA LYS A 314 12.64 6.80 8.85
C LYS A 314 11.85 5.91 9.80
N ASP A 315 11.15 6.51 10.77
CA ASP A 315 10.26 5.79 11.68
C ASP A 315 9.00 5.33 10.94
N VAL A 316 8.75 4.02 10.94
CA VAL A 316 7.65 3.39 10.23
C VAL A 316 6.95 2.33 11.07
N ILE A 317 5.70 2.02 10.71
CA ILE A 317 4.99 0.82 11.17
C ILE A 317 4.94 -0.17 10.01
N VAL A 318 5.34 -1.41 10.27
CA VAL A 318 5.39 -2.47 9.27
C VAL A 318 4.38 -3.56 9.60
N ASN A 319 3.61 -3.95 8.58
CA ASN A 319 2.71 -5.09 8.59
C ASN A 319 3.16 -6.08 7.52
N VAL A 320 3.41 -7.34 7.87
CA VAL A 320 3.86 -8.37 6.93
C VAL A 320 2.95 -9.59 6.99
N ALA A 321 2.57 -10.11 5.83
CA ALA A 321 1.73 -11.29 5.68
C ALA A 321 2.37 -12.32 4.74
N PRO A 322 2.21 -13.64 5.00
CA PRO A 322 2.71 -14.68 4.10
C PRO A 322 1.84 -14.77 2.85
N VAL A 323 2.45 -14.99 1.69
CA VAL A 323 1.76 -15.30 0.43
C VAL A 323 1.68 -16.80 0.30
N ILE A 324 0.48 -17.36 0.30
CA ILE A 324 0.23 -18.80 0.21
C ILE A 324 -0.63 -19.07 -1.02
N VAL A 325 -0.13 -19.91 -1.93
CA VAL A 325 -0.84 -20.34 -3.14
C VAL A 325 -0.91 -21.86 -3.10
N ASP A 326 -2.13 -22.41 -3.19
CA ASP A 326 -2.39 -23.87 -3.10
C ASP A 326 -1.77 -24.54 -1.87
N GLY A 327 -1.74 -23.83 -0.73
CA GLY A 327 -1.17 -24.31 0.52
C GLY A 327 0.37 -24.23 0.60
N ILE A 328 1.03 -23.77 -0.46
CA ILE A 328 2.48 -23.58 -0.54
C ILE A 328 2.82 -22.13 -0.26
N LEU A 329 3.73 -21.88 0.69
CA LEU A 329 4.28 -20.56 0.95
C LEU A 329 5.11 -20.13 -0.26
N LYS A 330 4.73 -19.02 -0.90
CA LYS A 330 5.38 -18.43 -2.08
C LYS A 330 6.23 -17.20 -1.76
N GLY A 331 6.11 -16.67 -0.55
CA GLY A 331 6.83 -15.46 -0.15
C GLY A 331 6.12 -14.72 0.97
N SER A 332 6.42 -13.43 1.09
CA SER A 332 5.67 -12.53 1.98
C SER A 332 5.55 -11.13 1.40
N VAL A 333 4.47 -10.44 1.77
CA VAL A 333 4.18 -9.06 1.39
C VAL A 333 4.23 -8.20 2.65
N GLY A 334 5.00 -7.13 2.58
CA GLY A 334 5.16 -6.11 3.61
C GLY A 334 4.50 -4.82 3.16
N VAL A 335 3.74 -4.22 4.06
CA VAL A 335 3.16 -2.89 3.92
C VAL A 335 3.77 -2.01 4.99
N ILE A 336 4.31 -0.87 4.56
CA ILE A 336 5.02 0.08 5.41
C ILE A 336 4.21 1.38 5.45
N HIS A 337 3.84 1.77 6.67
CA HIS A 337 3.13 3.00 6.96
C HIS A 337 4.10 4.02 7.55
N ASP A 338 4.17 5.20 6.93
CA ASP A 338 4.91 6.33 7.48
C ASP A 338 4.15 6.84 8.70
N VAL A 339 4.77 6.77 9.88
CA VAL A 339 4.14 7.26 11.11
C VAL A 339 4.26 8.78 11.22
N SER A 340 5.14 9.40 10.43
CA SER A 340 5.42 10.84 10.48
C SER A 340 4.24 11.67 10.01
N GLU A 341 3.53 11.23 8.97
CA GLU A 341 2.36 11.94 8.42
C GLU A 341 1.12 11.74 9.30
N ILE A 342 0.90 10.54 9.83
CA ILE A 342 -0.15 10.30 10.84
C ILE A 342 0.16 11.14 12.10
N GLN A 343 1.41 11.24 12.53
CA GLN A 343 1.79 12.09 13.65
C GLN A 343 1.66 13.58 13.30
N SER A 344 2.00 14.03 12.10
CA SER A 344 1.85 15.44 11.70
C SER A 344 0.38 15.81 11.54
N LEU A 345 -0.46 14.95 10.93
CA LEU A 345 -1.91 15.12 10.84
C LEU A 345 -2.58 15.01 12.21
N THR A 346 -2.12 14.11 13.09
CA THR A 346 -2.61 14.04 14.47
C THR A 346 -2.18 15.28 15.24
N ASN A 347 -0.97 15.79 15.02
CA ASN A 347 -0.48 17.03 15.61
C ASN A 347 -1.17 18.26 15.02
N GLU A 348 -1.52 18.27 13.74
CA GLU A 348 -2.27 19.33 13.07
C GLU A 348 -3.74 19.27 13.42
N LEU A 349 -4.33 18.09 13.57
CA LEU A 349 -5.67 17.89 14.11
C LEU A 349 -5.71 18.22 15.58
N ASN A 350 -4.66 17.93 16.36
CA ASN A 350 -4.54 18.35 17.75
C ASN A 350 -4.28 19.85 17.84
N LYS A 351 -3.52 20.45 16.93
CA LYS A 351 -3.32 21.91 16.83
C LYS A 351 -4.60 22.59 16.37
N ALA A 352 -5.34 22.03 15.42
CA ALA A 352 -6.61 22.53 14.92
C ALA A 352 -7.71 22.35 15.97
N ARG A 353 -7.75 21.20 16.67
CA ARG A 353 -8.59 21.00 17.87
C ARG A 353 -8.15 21.90 19.02
N GLN A 354 -6.86 22.22 19.18
CA GLN A 354 -6.37 23.20 20.15
C GLN A 354 -6.76 24.63 19.76
N LEU A 355 -6.75 24.97 18.46
CA LEU A 355 -7.21 26.25 17.89
C LEU A 355 -8.74 26.38 17.98
N ILE A 356 -9.49 25.30 17.77
CA ILE A 356 -10.93 25.24 18.01
C ILE A 356 -11.21 25.33 19.53
N ARG A 357 -10.41 24.66 20.37
CA ARG A 357 -10.43 24.78 21.85
C ARG A 357 -9.93 26.12 22.39
N THR A 358 -9.38 27.01 21.57
CA THR A 358 -9.16 28.41 21.98
C THR A 358 -10.41 29.27 21.89
N LEU A 359 -11.51 28.74 21.32
CA LEU A 359 -12.83 29.38 21.23
C LEU A 359 -13.86 28.80 22.24
N GLU A 360 -13.50 27.75 22.98
CA GLU A 360 -14.34 27.02 23.95
C GLU A 360 -13.68 26.88 25.34
N ALA A 361 -14.46 26.56 26.37
CA ALA A 361 -13.94 26.30 27.71
C ALA A 361 -13.06 25.03 27.73
N LYS A 362 -11.74 25.22 27.75
CA LYS A 362 -10.67 24.21 27.78
C LYS A 362 -10.71 23.12 28.87
N TYR A 363 -11.23 23.40 30.06
CA TYR A 363 -11.03 22.54 31.23
C TYR A 363 -12.36 22.04 31.80
N THR A 364 -12.37 20.82 32.30
CA THR A 364 -13.50 20.19 32.97
C THR A 364 -13.19 20.00 34.46
N PHE A 365 -14.17 19.52 35.24
CA PHE A 365 -13.93 19.15 36.64
C PHE A 365 -12.93 18.00 36.79
N GLU A 366 -12.66 17.21 35.75
CA GLU A 366 -11.64 16.15 35.77
C GLU A 366 -10.21 16.71 35.69
N ASP A 367 -10.03 17.91 35.13
CA ASP A 367 -8.75 18.63 35.16
C ASP A 367 -8.46 19.29 36.53
N ILE A 368 -9.49 19.28 37.37
CA ILE A 368 -9.67 19.54 38.80
C ILE A 368 -8.87 18.73 39.83
N ILE A 369 -7.55 18.81 39.93
CA ILE A 369 -6.83 17.96 40.91
C ILE A 369 -6.97 18.47 42.34
N GLY A 370 -7.59 17.65 43.18
CA GLY A 370 -7.52 17.73 44.64
C GLY A 370 -8.35 16.64 45.32
N GLU A 371 -7.79 16.10 46.40
CA GLU A 371 -8.37 15.06 47.25
C GLU A 371 -8.67 15.60 48.66
N SER A 372 -8.07 16.74 49.02
CA SER A 372 -8.32 17.43 50.27
C SER A 372 -9.80 17.81 50.46
N GLU A 373 -10.29 17.66 51.69
CA GLU A 373 -11.70 17.93 52.05
C GLU A 373 -12.15 19.34 51.60
N GLN A 374 -11.31 20.34 51.79
CA GLN A 374 -11.63 21.73 51.43
C GLN A 374 -11.75 21.93 49.91
N MET A 375 -10.93 21.24 49.12
CA MET A 375 -11.02 21.29 47.66
C MET A 375 -12.24 20.51 47.17
N LEU A 376 -12.55 19.35 47.77
CA LEU A 376 -13.76 18.59 47.46
C LEU A 376 -15.04 19.42 47.70
N VAL A 377 -15.12 20.14 48.83
CA VAL A 377 -16.24 21.05 49.10
C VAL A 377 -16.37 22.13 48.01
N ALA A 378 -15.26 22.76 47.60
CA ALA A 378 -15.27 23.76 46.54
C ALA A 378 -15.73 23.16 45.20
N LEU A 379 -15.30 21.93 44.87
CA LEU A 379 -15.70 21.22 43.66
C LEU A 379 -17.19 20.87 43.66
N GLU A 380 -17.72 20.37 44.78
CA GLU A 380 -19.15 20.08 44.92
C GLU A 380 -20.00 21.35 44.80
N GLN A 381 -19.59 22.43 45.47
CA GLN A 381 -20.24 23.73 45.33
C GLN A 381 -20.24 24.21 43.88
N ALA A 382 -19.10 24.08 43.18
CA ALA A 382 -18.99 24.46 41.77
C ALA A 382 -19.87 23.61 40.85
N LYS A 383 -19.95 22.29 41.07
CA LYS A 383 -20.85 21.40 40.33
C LYS A 383 -22.32 21.74 40.56
N LEU A 384 -22.72 22.02 41.80
CA LEU A 384 -24.08 22.47 42.12
C LEU A 384 -24.38 23.84 41.46
N GLY A 385 -23.44 24.78 41.57
CA GLY A 385 -23.55 26.10 40.95
C GLY A 385 -23.67 26.01 39.43
N ALA A 386 -22.93 25.10 38.77
CA ALA A 386 -22.94 24.90 37.33
C ALA A 386 -24.34 24.58 36.77
N LYS A 387 -25.16 23.85 37.52
CA LYS A 387 -26.54 23.48 37.16
C LYS A 387 -27.56 24.62 37.35
N THR A 388 -27.13 25.79 37.78
CA THR A 388 -28.00 26.96 38.00
C THR A 388 -27.61 28.12 37.09
N PRO A 389 -28.54 29.03 36.77
CA PRO A 389 -28.24 30.27 36.05
C PRO A 389 -27.65 31.36 36.95
N ALA A 390 -27.38 31.08 38.24
CA ALA A 390 -26.90 32.07 39.18
C ALA A 390 -25.50 32.59 38.80
N THR A 391 -25.25 33.86 39.13
CA THR A 391 -23.89 34.42 39.08
C THR A 391 -23.03 33.76 40.14
N ILE A 392 -21.85 33.31 39.71
CA ILE A 392 -20.87 32.66 40.58
C ILE A 392 -19.70 33.61 40.83
N LEU A 393 -19.29 33.70 42.09
CA LEU A 393 -18.12 34.47 42.51
C LEU A 393 -17.05 33.50 43.05
N LEU A 394 -15.98 33.35 42.29
CA LEU A 394 -14.82 32.55 42.65
C LEU A 394 -13.84 33.41 43.48
N ARG A 395 -13.71 33.08 44.75
CA ARG A 395 -12.77 33.74 45.67
C ARG A 395 -11.56 32.86 45.88
N GLY A 396 -10.37 33.45 45.82
CA GLY A 396 -9.15 32.73 46.13
C GLY A 396 -7.92 33.52 45.72
N GLU A 397 -6.78 33.17 46.30
CA GLU A 397 -5.50 33.82 46.00
C GLU A 397 -5.07 33.62 44.54
N SER A 398 -4.10 34.41 44.09
CA SER A 398 -3.54 34.24 42.74
C SER A 398 -2.86 32.86 42.64
N GLY A 399 -3.03 32.19 41.49
CA GLY A 399 -2.42 30.88 41.25
C GLY A 399 -3.16 29.67 41.86
N THR A 400 -4.35 29.84 42.45
CA THR A 400 -5.16 28.73 43.02
C THR A 400 -5.95 27.91 42.00
N GLY A 401 -6.11 28.40 40.77
CA GLY A 401 -6.85 27.72 39.70
C GLY A 401 -8.28 28.24 39.44
N LYS A 402 -8.60 29.49 39.82
CA LYS A 402 -9.93 30.11 39.56
C LYS A 402 -10.39 29.98 38.10
N GLU A 403 -9.47 30.12 37.15
CA GLU A 403 -9.78 29.95 35.72
C GLU A 403 -10.22 28.51 35.38
N LEU A 404 -9.58 27.49 35.96
CA LEU A 404 -9.98 26.08 35.77
C LEU A 404 -11.42 25.86 36.24
N PHE A 405 -11.77 26.42 37.40
CA PHE A 405 -13.13 26.38 37.94
C PHE A 405 -14.15 27.05 37.02
N ALA A 406 -13.84 28.24 36.49
CA ALA A 406 -14.75 28.95 35.58
C ALA A 406 -15.04 28.14 34.31
N HIS A 407 -14.00 27.52 33.75
CA HIS A 407 -14.13 26.63 32.59
C HIS A 407 -14.99 25.39 32.93
N ALA A 408 -14.69 24.72 34.04
CA ALA A 408 -15.41 23.51 34.46
C ALA A 408 -16.89 23.79 34.73
N ILE A 409 -17.20 24.92 35.38
CA ILE A 409 -18.57 25.38 35.64
C ILE A 409 -19.34 25.61 34.34
N HIS A 410 -18.71 26.20 33.32
CA HIS A 410 -19.36 26.41 32.03
C HIS A 410 -19.65 25.07 31.33
N ASN A 411 -18.67 24.16 31.30
CA ASN A 411 -18.78 22.86 30.65
C ASN A 411 -19.82 21.93 31.28
N GLU A 412 -20.05 22.06 32.60
CA GLU A 412 -21.05 21.29 33.33
C GLU A 412 -22.46 21.94 33.30
N SER A 413 -22.60 23.11 32.67
CA SER A 413 -23.86 23.84 32.59
C SER A 413 -24.69 23.52 31.34
N ASP A 414 -25.96 23.91 31.35
CA ASP A 414 -26.83 23.85 30.16
C ASP A 414 -26.34 24.73 29.00
N ARG A 415 -25.39 25.65 29.26
CA ARG A 415 -24.79 26.57 28.28
C ARG A 415 -23.48 26.06 27.69
N LYS A 416 -23.08 24.81 27.96
CA LYS A 416 -21.80 24.22 27.52
C LYS A 416 -21.55 24.19 26.01
N TYR A 417 -22.62 24.25 25.21
CA TYR A 417 -22.53 24.31 23.74
C TYR A 417 -22.53 25.75 23.19
N ASN A 418 -22.66 26.74 24.07
CA ASN A 418 -22.63 28.16 23.71
C ASN A 418 -21.26 28.76 24.03
N ARG A 419 -21.03 29.99 23.57
CA ARG A 419 -19.71 30.64 23.68
C ARG A 419 -19.30 30.88 25.13
N PHE A 420 -18.04 30.59 25.44
CA PHE A 420 -17.39 30.96 26.70
C PHE A 420 -16.40 32.10 26.45
N VAL A 421 -16.69 33.30 26.95
CA VAL A 421 -15.86 34.48 26.74
C VAL A 421 -15.08 34.79 28.01
N ARG A 422 -13.76 34.94 27.90
CA ARG A 422 -12.88 35.24 29.03
C ARG A 422 -12.31 36.65 28.93
N VAL A 423 -12.34 37.38 30.04
CA VAL A 423 -11.79 38.72 30.16
C VAL A 423 -10.99 38.80 31.45
N ASN A 424 -9.71 39.15 31.35
CA ASN A 424 -8.93 39.58 32.52
C ASN A 424 -9.07 41.10 32.63
N CYS A 425 -9.62 41.58 33.75
CA CYS A 425 -9.94 42.98 33.95
C CYS A 425 -8.72 43.84 34.33
N ALA A 426 -7.64 43.24 34.85
CA ALA A 426 -6.41 43.95 35.19
C ALA A 426 -5.47 44.15 33.98
N ALA A 427 -5.61 43.35 32.92
CA ALA A 427 -4.70 43.34 31.78
C ALA A 427 -4.93 44.49 30.77
N LEU A 428 -6.07 45.19 30.84
CA LEU A 428 -6.47 46.23 29.88
C LEU A 428 -6.58 47.58 30.58
N SER A 429 -6.26 48.67 29.87
CA SER A 429 -6.57 50.02 30.36
C SER A 429 -8.08 50.22 30.48
N GLU A 430 -8.52 51.12 31.38
CA GLU A 430 -9.94 51.37 31.66
C GLU A 430 -10.76 51.60 30.39
N THR A 431 -10.32 52.51 29.52
CA THR A 431 -11.02 52.85 28.27
C THR A 431 -11.09 51.68 27.30
N LEU A 432 -10.04 50.86 27.23
CA LEU A 432 -10.01 49.69 26.37
C LEU A 432 -10.92 48.60 26.91
N LEU A 433 -10.86 48.31 28.22
CA LEU A 433 -11.72 47.34 28.89
C LEU A 433 -13.20 47.66 28.67
N GLU A 434 -13.58 48.92 28.84
CA GLU A 434 -14.95 49.37 28.64
C GLU A 434 -15.39 49.17 27.17
N SER A 435 -14.54 49.53 26.21
CA SER A 435 -14.83 49.36 24.78
C SER A 435 -14.86 47.89 24.33
N GLU A 436 -14.06 47.01 24.94
CA GLU A 436 -14.06 45.57 24.67
C GLU A 436 -15.31 44.91 25.27
N LEU A 437 -15.64 45.18 26.53
CA LEU A 437 -16.77 44.57 27.21
C LEU A 437 -18.11 44.95 26.56
N PHE A 438 -18.33 46.24 26.33
CA PHE A 438 -19.64 46.77 25.93
C PHE A 438 -19.73 47.14 24.45
N GLY A 439 -18.61 47.18 23.72
CA GLY A 439 -18.58 47.63 22.33
C GLY A 439 -18.67 49.16 22.22
N TYR A 440 -18.54 49.67 21.01
CA TYR A 440 -18.60 51.11 20.73
C TYR A 440 -19.30 51.41 19.41
N GLU A 441 -19.95 52.57 19.33
CA GLU A 441 -20.51 53.11 18.09
C GLU A 441 -19.46 53.90 17.29
N GLU A 442 -19.72 54.09 15.99
CA GLU A 442 -18.85 54.89 15.14
C GLU A 442 -18.71 56.32 15.69
N GLY A 443 -17.46 56.79 15.83
CA GLY A 443 -17.17 58.13 16.36
C GLY A 443 -17.12 58.25 17.89
N ALA A 444 -17.21 57.14 18.66
CA ALA A 444 -17.18 57.19 20.12
C ALA A 444 -15.86 57.73 20.72
N PHE A 445 -14.72 57.56 20.05
CA PHE A 445 -13.41 58.09 20.45
C PHE A 445 -12.44 58.19 19.25
N SER A 446 -11.33 58.91 19.42
CA SER A 446 -10.28 59.04 18.39
C SER A 446 -9.64 57.68 18.07
N GLY A 447 -9.89 57.13 16.88
CA GLY A 447 -9.44 55.81 16.47
C GLY A 447 -10.54 54.74 16.39
N ALA A 448 -11.79 55.09 16.71
CA ALA A 448 -12.93 54.20 16.51
C ALA A 448 -13.07 53.81 15.02
N ARG A 449 -13.12 52.50 14.75
CA ARG A 449 -13.32 51.99 13.37
C ARG A 449 -14.68 52.43 12.82
N ARG A 450 -14.71 52.77 11.52
CA ARG A 450 -15.97 52.98 10.76
C ARG A 450 -16.85 51.72 10.87
N GLY A 451 -18.12 51.89 11.24
CA GLY A 451 -19.06 50.80 11.52
C GLY A 451 -19.15 50.31 12.98
N GLY A 452 -18.34 50.83 13.91
CA GLY A 452 -18.36 50.43 15.33
C GLY A 452 -17.80 49.04 15.61
N LYS A 453 -17.92 48.57 16.87
CA LYS A 453 -17.50 47.22 17.30
C LYS A 453 -18.51 46.65 18.30
N LYS A 454 -18.83 45.36 18.15
CA LYS A 454 -19.65 44.61 19.14
C LYS A 454 -18.85 44.35 20.41
N GLY A 455 -19.51 44.43 21.55
CA GLY A 455 -18.90 44.10 22.85
C GLY A 455 -18.82 42.61 23.13
N LEU A 456 -17.91 42.23 24.02
CA LEU A 456 -17.75 40.85 24.51
C LEU A 456 -19.01 40.31 25.19
N PHE A 457 -19.85 41.17 25.78
CA PHE A 457 -21.17 40.75 26.29
C PHE A 457 -22.15 40.39 25.17
N GLU A 458 -22.16 41.11 24.03
CA GLU A 458 -22.97 40.72 22.86
C GLU A 458 -22.46 39.40 22.29
N GLU A 459 -21.14 39.24 22.25
CA GLU A 459 -20.48 38.02 21.77
C GLU A 459 -20.75 36.80 22.65
N ALA A 460 -20.91 36.99 23.96
CA ALA A 460 -21.24 35.96 24.93
C ALA A 460 -22.74 35.66 25.06
N ASN A 461 -23.59 36.27 24.23
CA ASN A 461 -25.05 36.10 24.33
C ASN A 461 -25.46 34.61 24.24
N HIS A 462 -26.36 34.19 25.12
CA HIS A 462 -26.74 32.78 25.41
C HIS A 462 -25.63 31.88 25.98
N GLY A 463 -24.39 32.38 26.01
CA GLY A 463 -23.22 31.73 26.57
C GLY A 463 -22.91 32.14 28.00
N SER A 464 -21.62 32.11 28.34
CA SER A 464 -21.09 32.56 29.63
C SER A 464 -19.92 33.52 29.43
N ILE A 465 -19.79 34.49 30.33
CA ILE A 465 -18.63 35.37 30.42
C ILE A 465 -17.92 35.16 31.74
N PHE A 466 -16.61 34.95 31.69
CA PHE A 466 -15.73 34.86 32.84
C PHE A 466 -14.92 36.16 32.97
N LEU A 467 -15.15 36.87 34.07
CA LEU A 467 -14.46 38.10 34.41
C LEU A 467 -13.47 37.82 35.53
N ASP A 468 -12.18 37.74 35.18
CA ASP A 468 -11.10 37.53 36.13
C ASP A 468 -10.59 38.87 36.67
N GLU A 469 -10.18 38.87 37.93
CA GLU A 469 -9.68 40.05 38.65
C GLU A 469 -10.68 41.23 38.65
N ILE A 470 -11.96 40.93 38.89
CA ILE A 470 -13.06 41.93 38.88
C ILE A 470 -12.84 43.09 39.88
N GLY A 471 -12.06 42.86 40.95
CA GLY A 471 -11.74 43.87 41.95
C GLY A 471 -10.97 45.06 41.40
N GLU A 472 -10.33 44.91 40.24
CA GLU A 472 -9.53 45.97 39.59
C GLU A 472 -10.35 46.84 38.61
N MET A 473 -11.66 46.59 38.47
CA MET A 473 -12.52 47.40 37.59
C MET A 473 -12.71 48.83 38.12
N SER A 474 -12.73 49.81 37.22
CA SER A 474 -13.05 51.20 37.57
C SER A 474 -14.53 51.38 37.96
N PRO A 475 -14.89 52.41 38.75
CA PRO A 475 -16.28 52.67 39.15
C PRO A 475 -17.25 52.86 37.97
N SER A 476 -16.77 53.43 36.86
CA SER A 476 -17.54 53.63 35.63
C SER A 476 -17.91 52.28 34.97
N THR A 477 -16.92 51.38 34.85
CA THR A 477 -17.11 50.02 34.33
C THR A 477 -18.01 49.20 35.23
N GLN A 478 -17.84 49.31 36.55
CA GLN A 478 -18.71 48.66 37.54
C GLN A 478 -20.19 49.09 37.38
N ALA A 479 -20.45 50.37 37.11
CA ALA A 479 -21.81 50.87 36.88
C ALA A 479 -22.47 50.25 35.65
N LYS A 480 -21.71 50.06 34.56
CA LYS A 480 -22.20 49.40 33.34
C LYS A 480 -22.40 47.91 33.55
N LEU A 481 -21.47 47.23 34.24
CA LEU A 481 -21.62 45.82 34.60
C LEU A 481 -22.86 45.58 35.44
N LEU A 482 -23.17 46.47 36.39
CA LEU A 482 -24.37 46.41 37.20
C LEU A 482 -25.64 46.37 36.34
N ARG A 483 -25.72 47.21 35.29
CA ARG A 483 -26.86 47.18 34.34
C ARG A 483 -26.97 45.84 33.63
N VAL A 484 -25.86 45.27 33.18
CA VAL A 484 -25.88 43.93 32.55
C VAL A 484 -26.42 42.88 33.51
N MET A 485 -26.00 42.92 34.77
CA MET A 485 -26.41 41.94 35.77
C MET A 485 -27.85 42.12 36.26
N GLN A 486 -28.37 43.34 36.27
CA GLN A 486 -29.71 43.67 36.78
C GLN A 486 -30.77 43.71 35.68
N GLU A 487 -30.50 44.45 34.61
CA GLU A 487 -31.46 44.77 33.54
C GLU A 487 -31.32 43.81 32.35
N LYS A 488 -30.24 43.00 32.30
CA LYS A 488 -29.93 42.08 31.19
C LYS A 488 -29.82 42.80 29.84
N GLU A 489 -29.24 43.99 29.85
CA GLU A 489 -28.98 44.78 28.66
C GLU A 489 -27.61 45.47 28.74
N ILE A 490 -27.09 45.82 27.57
CA ILE A 490 -25.88 46.64 27.44
C ILE A 490 -26.17 47.90 26.64
N VAL A 491 -25.35 48.93 26.85
CA VAL A 491 -25.31 50.13 26.02
C VAL A 491 -23.87 50.33 25.54
N ARG A 492 -23.67 50.42 24.22
CA ARG A 492 -22.35 50.65 23.62
C ARG A 492 -21.77 51.99 24.05
N VAL A 493 -20.45 52.09 24.13
CA VAL A 493 -19.76 53.37 24.38
C VAL A 493 -20.12 54.36 23.27
N GLY A 494 -20.61 55.55 23.66
CA GLY A 494 -21.09 56.59 22.75
C GLY A 494 -22.51 56.39 22.21
N GLY A 495 -23.13 55.22 22.45
CA GLY A 495 -24.48 54.91 22.01
C GLY A 495 -25.53 55.17 23.09
N THR A 496 -26.80 55.20 22.67
CA THR A 496 -27.96 55.35 23.56
C THR A 496 -28.93 54.16 23.50
N LYS A 497 -28.72 53.24 22.55
CA LYS A 497 -29.58 52.09 22.34
C LYS A 497 -29.25 50.97 23.33
N ALA A 498 -30.24 50.56 24.10
CA ALA A 498 -30.17 49.36 24.92
C ALA A 498 -30.26 48.09 24.04
N ILE A 499 -29.35 47.15 24.29
CA ILE A 499 -29.26 45.87 23.58
C ILE A 499 -29.46 44.75 24.61
N PRO A 500 -30.55 43.97 24.55
CA PRO A 500 -30.77 42.87 25.48
C PRO A 500 -29.73 41.77 25.28
N VAL A 501 -29.21 41.24 26.39
CA VAL A 501 -28.23 40.15 26.42
C VAL A 501 -28.60 39.12 27.49
N ASP A 502 -28.54 37.84 27.14
CA ASP A 502 -28.73 36.73 28.07
C ASP A 502 -27.40 36.01 28.31
N VAL A 503 -26.59 36.55 29.23
CA VAL A 503 -25.24 36.03 29.51
C VAL A 503 -25.17 35.52 30.94
N ARG A 504 -24.63 34.32 31.13
CA ARG A 504 -24.26 33.84 32.46
C ARG A 504 -22.94 34.48 32.88
N VAL A 505 -22.92 35.13 34.03
CA VAL A 505 -21.72 35.79 34.55
C VAL A 505 -21.03 34.88 35.57
N ILE A 506 -19.74 34.63 35.36
CA ILE A 506 -18.82 33.99 36.31
C ILE A 506 -17.74 35.02 36.62
N THR A 507 -17.45 35.27 37.89
CA THR A 507 -16.48 36.28 38.32
C THR A 507 -15.42 35.68 39.20
N ALA A 508 -14.21 36.23 39.17
CA ALA A 508 -13.11 35.84 40.04
C ALA A 508 -12.43 37.07 40.65
N THR A 509 -11.98 36.92 41.90
CA THR A 509 -11.20 37.93 42.60
C THR A 509 -10.18 37.28 43.54
N ASN A 510 -9.03 37.92 43.69
CA ASN A 510 -8.07 37.72 44.78
C ASN A 510 -8.10 38.88 45.80
N VAL A 511 -8.73 40.00 45.45
CA VAL A 511 -8.87 41.18 46.31
C VAL A 511 -9.98 40.95 47.33
N ASN A 512 -9.75 41.41 48.56
CA ASN A 512 -10.79 41.50 49.58
C ASN A 512 -11.80 42.59 49.19
N ILE A 513 -12.91 42.19 48.58
CA ILE A 513 -13.93 43.13 48.08
C ILE A 513 -14.56 43.92 49.23
N GLU A 514 -14.72 43.30 50.40
CA GLU A 514 -15.28 43.96 51.59
C GLU A 514 -14.44 45.17 52.01
N LYS A 515 -13.10 45.05 51.98
CA LYS A 515 -12.18 46.16 52.21
C LYS A 515 -12.25 47.19 51.08
N ALA A 516 -12.31 46.75 49.82
CA ALA A 516 -12.40 47.65 48.67
C ALA A 516 -13.70 48.48 48.66
N MET A 517 -14.81 47.94 49.18
CA MET A 517 -16.06 48.68 49.39
C MET A 517 -15.89 49.73 50.49
N ALA A 518 -15.27 49.39 51.62
CA ALA A 518 -14.99 50.34 52.70
C ALA A 518 -14.08 51.51 52.25
N GLU A 519 -13.17 51.25 51.30
CA GLU A 519 -12.30 52.26 50.68
C GLU A 519 -12.96 53.04 49.52
N GLY A 520 -14.22 52.74 49.18
CA GLY A 520 -14.96 53.40 48.08
C GLY A 520 -14.49 53.02 46.67
N LYS A 521 -13.64 52.00 46.53
CA LYS A 521 -13.11 51.51 45.24
C LYS A 521 -14.06 50.54 44.55
N PHE A 522 -14.94 49.88 45.30
CA PHE A 522 -15.91 48.93 44.77
C PHE A 522 -17.32 49.26 45.22
N ARG A 523 -18.30 49.13 44.33
CA ARG A 523 -19.71 49.45 44.64
C ARG A 523 -20.41 48.31 45.37
N GLU A 524 -21.11 48.65 46.46
CA GLU A 524 -21.88 47.70 47.26
C GLU A 524 -23.01 47.02 46.46
N ASP A 525 -23.72 47.78 45.63
CA ASP A 525 -24.84 47.28 44.83
C ASP A 525 -24.43 46.20 43.82
N LEU A 526 -23.26 46.36 43.19
CA LEU A 526 -22.67 45.35 42.32
C LEU A 526 -22.23 44.12 43.10
N TYR A 527 -21.59 44.30 44.26
CA TYR A 527 -21.15 43.20 45.11
C TYR A 527 -22.33 42.29 45.49
N TYR A 528 -23.46 42.85 45.92
CA TYR A 528 -24.63 42.03 46.28
C TYR A 528 -25.21 41.24 45.10
N ARG A 529 -25.09 41.73 43.87
CA ARG A 529 -25.52 40.99 42.66
C ARG A 529 -24.54 39.88 42.29
N MET A 530 -23.25 40.12 42.49
CA MET A 530 -22.18 39.15 42.23
C MET A 530 -22.09 38.05 43.28
N ASN A 531 -22.25 38.39 44.56
CA ASN A 531 -22.08 37.51 45.71
C ASN A 531 -23.30 36.58 45.93
N ARG A 532 -23.99 36.18 44.85
CA ARG A 532 -25.17 35.32 44.92
C ARG A 532 -24.80 33.86 45.19
N TYR A 533 -23.68 33.41 44.65
CA TYR A 533 -23.15 32.07 44.88
C TYR A 533 -21.61 32.12 44.98
N PRO A 534 -21.07 32.47 46.17
CA PRO A 534 -19.62 32.52 46.38
C PRO A 534 -19.04 31.13 46.57
N ILE A 535 -17.92 30.86 45.91
CA ILE A 535 -17.13 29.63 46.05
C ILE A 535 -15.72 30.03 46.46
N SER A 536 -15.27 29.54 47.61
CA SER A 536 -13.92 29.80 48.11
C SER A 536 -12.98 28.68 47.68
N ILE A 537 -11.95 29.02 46.90
CA ILE A 537 -10.93 28.07 46.44
C ILE A 537 -9.74 28.13 47.42
N PRO A 538 -9.41 27.01 48.10
CA PRO A 538 -8.38 27.02 49.12
C PRO A 538 -6.98 27.23 48.51
N PRO A 539 -6.12 28.04 49.16
CA PRO A 539 -4.71 28.14 48.80
C PRO A 539 -3.98 26.81 49.05
N LEU A 540 -2.88 26.58 48.33
CA LEU A 540 -2.15 25.31 48.31
C LEU A 540 -1.67 24.90 49.72
N ARG A 541 -1.30 25.86 50.57
CA ARG A 541 -0.92 25.63 51.98
C ARG A 541 -2.01 25.04 52.87
N GLN A 542 -3.28 25.14 52.48
CA GLN A 542 -4.40 24.53 53.20
C GLN A 542 -4.77 23.14 52.63
N ARG A 543 -4.09 22.71 51.56
CA ARG A 543 -4.32 21.44 50.86
C ARG A 543 -2.99 20.78 50.46
N LEU A 544 -2.05 20.69 51.40
CA LEU A 544 -0.72 20.12 51.18
C LEU A 544 -0.75 18.64 50.76
N GLU A 545 -1.83 17.93 51.11
CA GLU A 545 -2.10 16.54 50.70
C GLU A 545 -2.19 16.42 49.17
N ASP A 546 -2.71 17.46 48.49
CA ASP A 546 -2.89 17.46 47.04
C ASP A 546 -1.57 17.63 46.27
N ILE A 547 -0.46 17.98 46.94
CA ILE A 547 0.83 18.29 46.29
C ILE A 547 1.35 17.10 45.49
N ASP A 548 1.20 15.87 45.97
CA ASP A 548 1.67 14.68 45.25
C ASP A 548 0.92 14.49 43.93
N SER A 549 -0.42 14.40 43.99
CA SER A 549 -1.28 14.25 42.81
C SER A 549 -1.12 15.43 41.83
N LEU A 550 -1.01 16.66 42.34
CA LEU A 550 -0.74 17.85 41.51
C LEU A 550 0.61 17.76 40.82
N SER A 551 1.66 17.38 41.54
CA SER A 551 3.01 17.31 40.99
C SER A 551 3.12 16.24 39.90
N LYS A 552 2.51 15.07 40.09
CA LYS A 552 2.45 14.02 39.06
C LYS A 552 1.86 14.53 37.75
N ARG A 553 0.75 15.28 37.81
CA ARG A 553 0.12 15.87 36.62
C ARG A 553 0.97 16.98 36.00
N LEU A 554 1.53 17.87 36.82
CA LEU A 554 2.37 18.96 36.34
C LEU A 554 3.64 18.43 35.67
N ILE A 555 4.26 17.38 36.22
CA ILE A 555 5.42 16.72 35.62
C ILE A 555 5.06 16.13 34.25
N GLN A 556 3.91 15.44 34.12
CA GLN A 556 3.46 14.95 32.81
C GLN A 556 3.31 16.08 31.79
N LYS A 557 2.73 17.21 32.20
CA LYS A 557 2.56 18.39 31.35
C LYS A 557 3.94 18.94 30.93
N ILE A 558 4.84 19.13 31.87
CA ILE A 558 6.16 19.72 31.62
C ILE A 558 7.04 18.78 30.79
N ASN A 559 6.93 17.45 30.97
CA ASN A 559 7.61 16.46 30.13
C ASN A 559 7.24 16.63 28.65
N LEU A 560 5.96 16.86 28.35
CA LEU A 560 5.50 17.12 26.99
C LEU A 560 6.07 18.45 26.45
N ASP A 561 6.10 19.48 27.28
CA ASP A 561 6.60 20.80 26.88
C ASP A 561 8.12 20.81 26.66
N TYR A 562 8.88 20.06 27.45
CA TYR A 562 10.35 20.04 27.42
C TYR A 562 10.96 18.85 26.67
N GLY A 563 10.14 17.90 26.21
CA GLY A 563 10.61 16.66 25.56
C GLY A 563 11.43 15.77 26.51
N ARG A 564 11.06 15.73 27.79
CA ARG A 564 11.73 14.95 28.85
C ARG A 564 10.87 13.73 29.22
N ASN A 565 11.47 12.78 29.93
CA ASN A 565 10.80 11.57 30.44
C ASN A 565 11.02 11.41 31.95
N VAL A 566 10.64 12.43 32.72
CA VAL A 566 10.74 12.40 34.19
C VAL A 566 9.55 11.60 34.75
N SER A 567 9.84 10.56 35.52
CA SER A 567 8.88 9.63 36.11
C SER A 567 8.16 10.20 37.34
N GLY A 568 8.82 11.03 38.16
CA GLY A 568 8.20 11.58 39.36
C GLY A 568 9.15 12.29 40.33
N LEU A 569 8.70 12.41 41.58
CA LEU A 569 9.44 12.98 42.71
C LEU A 569 9.91 11.87 43.66
N THR A 570 11.07 12.04 44.29
CA THR A 570 11.45 11.22 45.45
C THR A 570 10.62 11.59 46.68
N GLU A 571 10.57 10.71 47.68
CA GLU A 571 9.93 11.01 48.98
C GLU A 571 10.55 12.23 49.67
N HIS A 572 11.88 12.40 49.58
CA HIS A 572 12.59 13.55 50.12
C HIS A 572 12.15 14.85 49.43
N ALA A 573 12.07 14.84 48.09
CA ALA A 573 11.56 15.95 47.32
C ALA A 573 10.11 16.30 47.69
N LEU A 574 9.23 15.30 47.83
CA LEU A 574 7.84 15.50 48.19
C LEU A 574 7.67 16.12 49.59
N ASN A 575 8.43 15.64 50.58
CA ASN A 575 8.41 16.20 51.94
C ASN A 575 8.91 17.65 51.97
N ARG A 576 9.93 17.98 51.17
CA ARG A 576 10.39 19.36 51.00
C ARG A 576 9.34 20.25 50.35
N LEU A 577 8.60 19.77 49.35
CA LEU A 577 7.49 20.53 48.77
C LEU A 577 6.37 20.78 49.79
N ARG A 578 6.09 19.82 50.69
CA ARG A 578 5.07 19.94 51.73
C ARG A 578 5.43 20.94 52.84
N SER A 579 6.72 21.20 53.11
CA SER A 579 7.13 22.12 54.17
C SER A 579 7.07 23.60 53.76
N TYR A 580 6.88 23.89 52.47
CA TYR A 580 6.82 25.25 51.94
C TYR A 580 5.40 25.85 51.97
N SER A 581 5.30 27.17 52.13
CA SER A 581 4.03 27.88 52.33
C SER A 581 3.28 28.25 51.04
N TRP A 582 3.91 28.11 49.87
CA TRP A 582 3.32 28.30 48.54
C TRP A 582 2.56 29.64 48.34
N PRO A 583 3.21 30.80 48.54
CA PRO A 583 2.58 32.11 48.33
C PRO A 583 2.03 32.33 46.91
N GLY A 584 2.63 31.70 45.88
CA GLY A 584 2.14 31.70 44.51
C GLY A 584 1.28 30.49 44.13
N ASN A 585 0.89 29.68 45.11
CA ASN A 585 0.00 28.51 44.96
C ASN A 585 0.47 27.54 43.85
N VAL A 586 -0.46 26.96 43.08
CA VAL A 586 -0.16 25.94 42.06
C VAL A 586 0.71 26.51 40.93
N ARG A 587 0.58 27.81 40.62
CA ARG A 587 1.44 28.47 39.63
C ARG A 587 2.90 28.48 40.04
N GLU A 588 3.18 28.68 41.33
CA GLU A 588 4.54 28.60 41.86
C GLU A 588 5.05 27.15 41.87
N LEU A 589 4.21 26.18 42.26
CA LEU A 589 4.56 24.76 42.20
C LEU A 589 4.95 24.32 40.79
N GLU A 590 4.18 24.70 39.77
CA GLU A 590 4.48 24.42 38.36
C GLU A 590 5.85 25.00 37.97
N ASN A 591 6.13 26.25 38.36
CA ASN A 591 7.42 26.91 38.07
C ASN A 591 8.59 26.23 38.79
N VAL A 592 8.40 25.80 40.04
CA VAL A 592 9.44 25.10 40.83
C VAL A 592 9.74 23.74 40.20
N LEU A 593 8.73 22.96 39.84
CA LEU A 593 8.91 21.67 39.16
C LEU A 593 9.55 21.82 37.77
N GLY A 594 9.10 22.82 36.99
CA GLY A 594 9.69 23.12 35.69
C GLY A 594 11.18 23.48 35.79
N ARG A 595 11.54 24.30 36.78
CA ARG A 595 12.93 24.63 37.07
C ARG A 595 13.74 23.41 37.48
N ALA A 596 13.21 22.56 38.36
CA ALA A 596 13.88 21.32 38.77
C ALA A 596 14.19 20.42 37.56
N MET A 597 13.27 20.32 36.59
CA MET A 597 13.48 19.54 35.36
C MET A 597 14.52 20.11 34.40
N ILE A 598 14.76 21.43 34.42
CA ILE A 598 15.83 22.04 33.64
C ILE A 598 17.20 21.64 34.20
N PHE A 599 17.32 21.56 35.52
CA PHE A 599 18.56 21.21 36.21
C PHE A 599 18.81 19.70 36.33
N LEU A 600 17.83 18.85 35.98
CA LEU A 600 17.97 17.40 35.95
C LEU A 600 18.91 16.95 34.82
N ASN A 601 19.80 16.02 35.14
CA ASN A 601 20.66 15.40 34.13
C ASN A 601 19.81 14.63 33.10
N PRO A 602 20.23 14.55 31.82
CA PRO A 602 19.44 13.88 30.77
C PRO A 602 19.12 12.39 31.03
N GLN A 603 19.85 11.75 31.94
CA GLN A 603 19.69 10.33 32.30
C GLN A 603 18.87 10.14 33.60
N GLU A 604 18.53 11.21 34.31
CA GLU A 604 17.79 11.14 35.57
C GLU A 604 16.29 11.20 35.32
N GLU A 605 15.57 10.23 35.88
CA GLU A 605 14.12 10.12 35.74
C GLU A 605 13.36 10.62 36.97
N TRP A 606 14.04 11.00 38.06
CA TRP A 606 13.41 11.38 39.33
C TRP A 606 13.92 12.71 39.84
N ILE A 607 13.00 13.61 40.18
CA ILE A 607 13.32 14.88 40.85
C ILE A 607 13.57 14.58 42.33
N ASP A 608 14.81 14.76 42.76
CA ASP A 608 15.20 14.69 44.17
C ASP A 608 15.26 16.08 44.86
N GLU A 609 15.39 16.09 46.19
CA GLU A 609 15.42 17.30 47.04
C GLU A 609 16.42 18.36 46.54
N GLY A 610 17.62 17.93 46.11
CA GLY A 610 18.67 18.83 45.63
C GLY A 610 18.31 19.66 44.39
N HIS A 611 17.27 19.24 43.63
CA HIS A 611 16.80 19.95 42.45
C HIS A 611 15.74 21.01 42.78
N ILE A 612 15.19 20.99 44.00
CA ILE A 612 14.13 21.91 44.43
C ILE A 612 14.74 23.17 45.04
N ALA A 613 14.74 24.23 44.25
CA ALA A 613 15.08 25.58 44.69
C ALA A 613 13.80 26.40 44.89
N PHE A 614 13.53 26.80 46.14
CA PHE A 614 12.52 27.80 46.42
C PHE A 614 13.09 29.20 46.11
N MET A 615 12.24 30.12 45.65
CA MET A 615 12.61 31.53 45.63
C MET A 615 12.52 32.03 47.07
N GLU A 616 13.53 31.72 47.88
CA GLU A 616 13.71 32.49 49.09
C GLU A 616 13.98 33.94 48.66
N SER A 617 13.03 34.83 48.97
CA SER A 617 13.47 36.11 49.50
C SER A 617 14.42 35.78 50.66
N GLU A 618 15.67 36.20 50.56
CA GLU A 618 16.72 36.12 51.58
C GLU A 618 16.23 36.45 53.00
N LYS A 619 15.52 35.51 53.65
CA LYS A 619 14.97 35.67 55.00
C LYS A 619 15.02 34.39 55.83
N HIS A 620 15.59 33.30 55.32
CA HIS A 620 15.71 32.05 56.06
C HIS A 620 17.12 31.71 56.57
N GLU A 621 18.12 32.58 56.35
CA GLU A 621 19.39 32.51 57.10
C GLU A 621 19.40 33.33 58.40
N GLU A 622 18.39 34.20 58.67
CA GLU A 622 18.39 35.05 59.87
C GLU A 622 17.62 34.49 61.08
N LYS A 623 16.80 33.43 60.94
CA LYS A 623 15.97 32.94 62.06
C LYS A 623 16.60 31.89 62.96
N GLU A 624 17.71 31.27 62.57
CA GLU A 624 18.48 30.39 63.47
C GLU A 624 19.59 31.13 64.24
N GLN A 625 19.88 32.40 63.90
CA GLN A 625 20.90 33.20 64.61
C GLN A 625 20.34 34.09 65.74
N GLU A 626 19.04 34.39 65.78
CA GLU A 626 18.44 35.16 66.90
C GLU A 626 18.37 34.39 68.23
N LEU A 627 18.51 33.06 68.22
CA LEU A 627 18.49 32.25 69.44
C LEU A 627 19.86 32.16 70.15
N ALA A 628 20.95 32.58 69.52
CA ALA A 628 22.29 32.50 70.11
C ALA A 628 22.83 33.84 70.65
N VAL A 629 22.27 34.99 70.26
CA VAL A 629 22.74 36.31 70.72
C VAL A 629 22.09 36.72 72.06
N SER A 630 21.00 36.07 72.47
CA SER A 630 20.30 36.35 73.74
C SER A 630 21.03 35.84 75.00
N GLN A 631 22.18 35.16 74.87
CA GLN A 631 22.96 34.67 76.02
C GLN A 631 24.05 35.63 76.53
N PHE A 632 24.30 36.76 75.85
CA PHE A 632 25.42 37.66 76.19
C PHE A 632 25.00 39.12 76.36
N GLU A 633 23.76 39.39 76.80
CA GLU A 633 23.36 40.75 77.21
C GLU A 633 24.06 41.15 78.51
N GLY A 634 25.08 42.03 78.41
CA GLY A 634 25.73 42.67 79.56
C GLY A 634 27.20 42.32 79.78
N GLU A 635 27.78 41.44 78.97
CA GLU A 635 29.20 41.07 79.07
C GLU A 635 30.07 41.88 78.09
N THR A 636 31.30 42.21 78.48
CA THR A 636 32.22 42.88 77.55
C THR A 636 32.69 41.89 76.48
N LEU A 637 33.10 42.38 75.30
CA LEU A 637 33.65 41.52 74.24
C LEU A 637 34.79 40.62 74.74
N SER A 638 35.55 41.09 75.74
CA SER A 638 36.61 40.30 76.37
C SER A 638 36.05 39.08 77.11
N ASP A 639 34.95 39.24 77.84
CA ASP A 639 34.33 38.17 78.63
C ASP A 639 33.67 37.11 77.74
N ALA A 640 32.98 37.55 76.67
CA ALA A 640 32.37 36.66 75.69
C ALA A 640 33.41 35.81 74.93
N VAL A 641 34.54 36.42 74.56
CA VAL A 641 35.67 35.70 73.94
C VAL A 641 36.28 34.71 74.92
N GLU A 642 36.44 35.06 76.19
CA GLU A 642 36.96 34.16 77.21
C GLU A 642 36.03 32.98 77.51
N ALA A 643 34.72 33.21 77.57
CA ALA A 643 33.71 32.17 77.77
C ALA A 643 33.66 31.19 76.58
N PHE A 644 33.70 31.71 75.35
CA PHE A 644 33.76 30.89 74.14
C PHE A 644 35.06 30.07 74.07
N GLU A 645 36.19 30.69 74.41
CA GLU A 645 37.49 30.02 74.44
C GLU A 645 37.53 28.90 75.50
N ALA A 646 36.99 29.14 76.70
CA ALA A 646 36.87 28.14 77.74
C ALA A 646 35.98 26.96 77.30
N GLN A 647 34.84 27.23 76.66
CA GLN A 647 33.92 26.21 76.15
C GLN A 647 34.54 25.38 75.03
N LEU A 648 35.22 26.02 74.08
CA LEU A 648 35.91 25.34 72.98
C LEU A 648 37.04 24.44 73.48
N ILE A 649 37.83 24.92 74.45
CA ILE A 649 38.89 24.13 75.10
C ILE A 649 38.28 22.93 75.83
N LYS A 650 37.19 23.12 76.58
CA LYS A 650 36.51 22.04 77.32
C LYS A 650 35.95 20.96 76.39
N GLN A 651 35.23 21.34 75.33
CA GLN A 651 34.68 20.38 74.36
C GLN A 651 35.80 19.61 73.64
N THR A 652 36.90 20.28 73.31
CA THR A 652 38.04 19.64 72.63
C THR A 652 38.79 18.71 73.57
N LEU A 653 38.91 19.04 74.86
CA LEU A 653 39.43 18.15 75.90
C LEU A 653 38.55 16.91 76.04
N GLU A 654 37.23 17.05 76.15
CA GLU A 654 36.29 15.92 76.27
C GLU A 654 36.34 15.00 75.04
N LYS A 655 36.34 15.58 73.83
CA LYS A 655 36.44 14.85 72.56
C LYS A 655 37.73 14.04 72.43
N HIS A 656 38.81 14.50 73.05
CA HIS A 656 40.11 13.82 73.06
C HIS A 656 40.41 13.11 74.39
N GLN A 657 39.39 12.80 75.20
CA GLN A 657 39.51 12.08 76.48
C GLN A 657 40.58 12.70 77.41
N PHE A 658 40.59 14.03 77.50
CA PHE A 658 41.53 14.84 78.29
C PHE A 658 43.01 14.67 77.93
N ASN A 659 43.32 14.16 76.73
CA ASN A 659 44.70 14.09 76.24
C ASN A 659 45.20 15.49 75.85
N ARG A 660 45.95 16.12 76.77
CA ARG A 660 46.42 17.52 76.67
C ARG A 660 47.33 17.76 75.44
N THR A 661 48.17 16.80 75.09
CA THR A 661 49.09 16.90 73.93
C THR A 661 48.33 16.91 72.60
N LYS A 662 47.33 16.02 72.44
CA LYS A 662 46.48 15.98 71.23
C LYS A 662 45.53 17.18 71.17
N THR A 663 45.02 17.62 72.30
CA THR A 663 44.14 18.79 72.42
C THR A 663 44.86 20.06 71.97
N ALA A 664 46.08 20.31 72.48
CA ALA A 664 46.88 21.48 72.11
C ALA A 664 47.20 21.50 70.60
N LYS A 665 47.57 20.35 70.03
CA LYS A 665 47.84 20.22 68.60
C LYS A 665 46.59 20.47 67.74
N THR A 666 45.42 20.00 68.18
CA THR A 666 44.15 20.17 67.46
C THR A 666 43.65 21.61 67.51
N LEU A 667 43.87 22.29 68.65
CA LEU A 667 43.55 23.71 68.82
C LEU A 667 44.61 24.65 68.21
N GLY A 668 45.72 24.14 67.70
CA GLY A 668 46.79 24.93 67.10
C GLY A 668 47.59 25.79 68.10
N ILE A 669 47.50 25.51 69.41
CA ILE A 669 48.21 26.26 70.45
C ILE A 669 49.33 25.42 71.08
N SER A 670 50.32 26.09 71.66
CA SER A 670 51.38 25.38 72.39
C SER A 670 50.82 24.70 73.64
N ILE A 671 51.38 23.55 74.03
CA ILE A 671 50.97 22.82 75.24
C ILE A 671 51.04 23.74 76.47
N ARG A 672 52.06 24.60 76.57
CA ARG A 672 52.19 25.56 77.66
C ARG A 672 51.05 26.58 77.70
N ASN A 673 50.58 27.05 76.53
CA ASN A 673 49.46 27.98 76.44
C ASN A 673 48.13 27.28 76.78
N LEU A 674 47.97 26.02 76.37
CA LEU A 674 46.82 25.21 76.79
C LEU A 674 46.78 25.04 78.32
N TYR A 675 47.90 24.72 78.97
CA TYR A 675 47.97 24.62 80.43
C TYR A 675 47.61 25.94 81.13
N TYR A 676 48.14 27.07 80.64
CA TYR A 676 47.83 28.39 81.17
C TYR A 676 46.33 28.72 81.06
N LYS A 677 45.71 28.42 79.92
CA LYS A 677 44.27 28.64 79.70
C LYS A 677 43.40 27.66 80.49
N MET A 678 43.83 26.42 80.67
CA MET A 678 43.13 25.44 81.52
C MET A 678 43.12 25.88 82.99
N ASP A 679 44.22 26.43 83.51
CA ASP A 679 44.28 27.01 84.86
C ASP A 679 43.45 28.28 84.95
N LYS A 680 43.59 29.20 83.98
CA LYS A 680 42.84 30.47 83.93
C LYS A 680 41.32 30.25 83.97
N TYR A 681 40.83 29.24 83.27
CA TYR A 681 39.40 28.91 83.19
C TYR A 681 38.96 27.79 84.15
N GLN A 682 39.83 27.35 85.07
CA GLN A 682 39.55 26.29 86.06
C GLN A 682 39.04 24.98 85.45
N LEU A 683 39.55 24.61 84.27
CA LEU A 683 39.16 23.39 83.54
C LEU A 683 39.98 22.16 83.98
N ALA A 684 40.81 22.30 85.02
CA ALA A 684 41.54 21.21 85.64
C ALA A 684 40.65 20.48 86.66
N LYS A 685 40.29 19.22 86.39
CA LYS A 685 39.84 18.30 87.44
C LYS A 685 41.07 17.86 88.24
N ASP A 686 41.15 18.28 89.50
CA ASP A 686 41.95 17.61 90.51
C ASP A 686 41.36 16.22 90.77
N SER A 687 41.86 15.21 90.06
CA SER A 687 41.80 13.80 90.49
C SER A 687 42.87 12.96 89.77
N MET A 688 43.91 12.62 90.53
CA MET A 688 44.82 11.46 90.42
C MET A 688 45.80 11.33 89.25
N GLN A 689 47.08 11.31 89.65
CA GLN A 689 48.20 10.41 89.26
C GLN A 689 48.17 9.75 87.88
#